data_AF-A0AB34JVK7-F1
#
_entry.id   AF-A0AB34JVK7-F1
#
_cell.length_a   1.000
_cell.length_b   1.000
_cell.length_c   1.000
_cell.angle_alpha   90.00
_cell.angle_beta   90.00
_cell.angle_gamma   90.00
#
_symmetry.space_group_name_H-M   'P 1'
#
loop_
_entity.id
_entity.type
_entity.pdbx_description
1 polymer ?
#
loop_
_entity_poly.entity_id
_entity_poly.type
_entity_poly.pdbx_seq_one_letter_code
_entity_poly.pdbx_strand_id
1 'polypeptide(L)'
;MNRCCLAMQFLGLRMLFLSPLTQASFLPGLDRGLALTRTTPSSVGSTRPAHAVASAAVESIAHSVTQQKQVNEEMHTREVARGWERFGRVRPGMSSRRSFADGDFESQAATRGCAGPDEAVLRDGHRIHASLAPVISAAECAAVVAEARVAMESGKTSTFTYTAASRISEVHVSQLPRARRWLSERLGDTFWPLLESRFGEREGSSGGKVVNSSELAVYDALIIKYDASRGGTRQPTHRDAALISMNIALNSADEYSDGGTYFQPMAKVLTLDQGHCLCHASGMRHAGYPITSGERWVLVIFALAQGAVQHARRCGERGVESRQKGELAAAKAAFLAGIASSPTDHELHHGLASVLTMEGDFPKARASLRTACSLYPYCPKPHNGLGALLLESSRPRAALRAYERAIALSVDPDDDDGWDAAVNSALCALMLAERDASRNAGPARTRWQQQMAQARARIWLALVSVPSDRRLHALLARTQAVSPLEPTELPEIRKVIKEAVVRQRLRLGSAMVRSWDASIDRGSSPKAGGTLVIAFAGADAALGAQVKNGVPSHEFVRACRKAGVERAIFVRDVMRSWYLRGIGRPDVPADVSDAGGSFEEMVELLRAEVRRARPDRLVTIGSSMGGYAAVRAGIALGADHVVAFAPQVVIDPRAREALQLPEMPFTPFLEGLQAFGEIEQFELLGLLDVVRTASGYNTVVEVHVGSKDVSDVREAMLLQEAVQELVVAREDQESLAVHCGQRSDVQTVTRQGGVTCSVVVHDERDHNLVVDMRDSGELHDLLCRVASSRHGTSDAKDADSLPDKFLGFHDCPDF
;
A
#
# COMPACT_ATOMS: atom_id res chain seq x y z
N MET A 1 15.66 37.61 17.02
CA MET A 1 16.53 38.55 17.75
C MET A 1 16.64 38.13 19.21
N ASN A 2 17.87 37.86 19.65
CA ASN A 2 18.45 37.94 21.00
C ASN A 2 17.76 37.36 22.26
N ARG A 3 18.39 36.28 22.76
CA ARG A 3 18.98 36.07 24.11
C ARG A 3 18.30 36.68 25.35
N CYS A 4 18.05 35.82 26.34
CA CYS A 4 18.41 35.96 27.78
C CYS A 4 18.14 34.59 28.48
N CYS A 5 19.12 33.71 28.71
CA CYS A 5 20.12 33.65 29.80
C CYS A 5 19.60 33.34 31.22
N LEU A 6 19.97 32.13 31.68
CA LEU A 6 20.52 31.72 33.00
C LEU A 6 19.88 32.18 34.33
N ALA A 7 19.58 31.20 35.21
CA ALA A 7 20.10 31.10 36.60
C ALA A 7 19.68 29.73 37.24
N MET A 8 20.66 28.86 37.56
CA MET A 8 21.05 28.35 38.91
C MET A 8 19.97 27.57 39.70
N GLN A 9 20.24 26.52 40.50
CA GLN A 9 21.39 25.67 40.85
C GLN A 9 20.82 24.51 41.73
N PHE A 10 21.48 23.35 41.69
CA PHE A 10 21.66 22.28 42.70
C PHE A 10 20.69 22.07 43.88
N LEU A 11 20.24 20.81 44.04
CA LEU A 11 20.58 19.98 45.20
C LEU A 11 20.41 18.49 44.85
N GLY A 12 21.45 17.69 45.07
CA GLY A 12 21.44 16.24 44.82
C GLY A 12 20.98 15.43 46.03
N LEU A 13 20.68 14.15 45.82
CA LEU A 13 21.16 13.06 46.67
C LEU A 13 21.00 11.68 45.99
N ARG A 14 21.77 10.74 46.51
CA ARG A 14 22.32 9.49 45.97
C ARG A 14 21.33 8.35 45.67
N MET A 15 21.84 7.46 44.80
CA MET A 15 21.49 6.06 44.53
C MET A 15 21.10 5.22 45.76
N LEU A 16 20.30 4.17 45.53
CA LEU A 16 20.64 2.78 45.89
C LEU A 16 19.80 1.78 45.06
N PHE A 17 20.49 0.76 44.54
CA PHE A 17 19.95 -0.45 43.90
C PHE A 17 19.32 -1.39 44.93
N LEU A 18 18.30 -2.16 44.53
CA LEU A 18 18.15 -3.62 44.79
C LEU A 18 16.85 -4.16 44.15
N SER A 19 16.98 -5.34 43.52
CA SER A 19 15.92 -6.26 43.08
C SER A 19 15.99 -7.54 43.95
N PRO A 20 15.21 -8.62 43.72
CA PRO A 20 13.75 -8.84 43.60
C PRO A 20 13.24 -9.91 44.64
N LEU A 21 12.05 -10.51 44.44
CA LEU A 21 11.36 -11.61 45.20
C LEU A 21 10.35 -11.10 46.26
N THR A 22 9.14 -11.64 46.52
CA THR A 22 8.51 -12.96 46.30
C THR A 22 6.97 -12.86 46.48
N GLN A 23 6.26 -13.93 46.12
CA GLN A 23 4.80 -14.18 46.13
C GLN A 23 4.11 -14.19 47.51
N ALA A 24 2.77 -13.96 47.53
CA ALA A 24 1.70 -14.83 48.12
C ALA A 24 0.55 -14.11 48.88
N SER A 25 -0.67 -14.30 48.38
CA SER A 25 -1.96 -14.66 49.02
C SER A 25 -2.42 -14.05 50.37
N PHE A 26 -3.65 -13.48 50.42
CA PHE A 26 -4.82 -13.92 51.25
C PHE A 26 -5.97 -12.86 51.27
N LEU A 27 -7.22 -13.32 51.10
CA LEU A 27 -8.55 -12.67 51.30
C LEU A 27 -8.98 -12.74 52.80
N PRO A 28 -10.20 -12.31 53.29
CA PRO A 28 -11.29 -11.44 52.78
C PRO A 28 -11.94 -10.45 53.82
N GLY A 29 -12.83 -9.56 53.36
CA GLY A 29 -14.14 -9.25 54.01
C GLY A 29 -14.26 -8.05 54.97
N LEU A 30 -15.16 -7.09 54.65
CA LEU A 30 -16.32 -6.67 55.49
C LEU A 30 -17.01 -5.40 54.98
N ASP A 31 -18.29 -5.55 54.66
CA ASP A 31 -19.32 -4.51 54.67
C ASP A 31 -19.43 -3.84 56.04
N ARG A 32 -19.65 -2.52 56.07
CA ARG A 32 -20.81 -1.86 56.71
C ARG A 32 -20.67 -0.34 56.67
N GLY A 33 -21.76 0.31 56.27
CA GLY A 33 -21.91 1.75 56.24
C GLY A 33 -21.93 2.40 57.61
N LEU A 34 -21.64 3.70 57.63
CA LEU A 34 -21.90 4.58 58.75
C LEU A 34 -22.41 5.93 58.23
N ALA A 35 -23.60 6.26 58.73
CA ALA A 35 -24.34 7.48 58.49
C ALA A 35 -23.57 8.70 59.01
N LEU A 36 -23.49 9.74 58.17
CA LEU A 36 -22.97 11.05 58.54
C LEU A 36 -24.04 11.85 59.27
N THR A 37 -23.81 12.10 60.56
CA THR A 37 -24.57 13.03 61.38
C THR A 37 -24.32 14.48 60.97
N ARG A 38 -25.42 15.23 60.84
CA ARG A 38 -25.49 16.68 60.60
C ARG A 38 -24.80 17.47 61.71
N THR A 39 -23.91 18.38 61.32
CA THR A 39 -23.59 19.60 62.07
C THR A 39 -23.36 20.76 61.10
N THR A 40 -24.03 21.88 61.34
CA THR A 40 -23.84 23.22 60.73
C THR A 40 -24.23 24.27 61.78
N PRO A 41 -23.85 25.57 61.67
CA PRO A 41 -22.73 26.17 60.94
C PRO A 41 -22.03 27.37 61.66
N SER A 42 -20.82 27.70 61.20
CA SER A 42 -20.25 29.08 61.08
C SER A 42 -18.85 28.93 60.47
N SER A 43 -18.21 29.83 59.70
CA SER A 43 -18.58 30.99 58.90
C SER A 43 -17.37 31.28 57.99
N VAL A 44 -17.61 31.42 56.67
CA VAL A 44 -16.88 32.19 55.64
C VAL A 44 -15.41 31.84 55.31
N GLY A 45 -15.17 31.50 54.03
CA GLY A 45 -13.82 31.42 53.45
C GLY A 45 -13.70 30.76 52.07
N SER A 46 -14.50 31.21 51.09
CA SER A 46 -14.29 31.14 49.63
C SER A 46 -13.22 30.16 49.07
N THR A 47 -13.63 28.92 48.74
CA THR A 47 -12.99 28.06 47.72
C THR A 47 -14.06 27.21 46.99
N ARG A 48 -14.93 27.85 46.20
CA ARG A 48 -15.96 27.14 45.39
C ARG A 48 -16.04 27.61 43.92
N PRO A 49 -14.99 27.38 43.11
CA PRO A 49 -15.20 27.15 41.67
C PRO A 49 -14.85 25.73 41.24
N ALA A 50 -13.77 25.14 41.77
CA ALA A 50 -13.20 23.89 41.24
C ALA A 50 -14.08 22.64 41.51
N HIS A 51 -14.71 22.54 42.68
CA HIS A 51 -15.56 21.39 43.03
C HIS A 51 -16.90 21.37 42.27
N ALA A 52 -17.50 22.54 42.00
CA ALA A 52 -18.75 22.63 41.25
C ALA A 52 -18.55 22.33 39.77
N VAL A 53 -17.43 22.81 39.18
CA VAL A 53 -17.06 22.52 37.78
C VAL A 53 -16.72 21.03 37.60
N ALA A 54 -16.04 20.41 38.56
CA ALA A 54 -15.76 18.97 38.52
C ALA A 54 -17.05 18.12 38.62
N SER A 55 -18.01 18.50 39.46
CA SER A 55 -19.30 17.81 39.57
C SER A 55 -20.12 17.91 38.27
N ALA A 56 -20.21 19.10 37.68
CA ALA A 56 -20.94 19.32 36.43
C ALA A 56 -20.29 18.58 35.24
N ALA A 57 -18.96 18.49 35.19
CA ALA A 57 -18.24 17.74 34.17
C ALA A 57 -18.48 16.23 34.28
N VAL A 58 -18.53 15.69 35.51
CA VAL A 58 -18.83 14.27 35.75
C VAL A 58 -20.28 13.94 35.37
N GLU A 59 -21.24 14.79 35.71
CA GLU A 59 -22.65 14.64 35.32
C GLU A 59 -22.83 14.71 33.79
N SER A 60 -22.13 15.63 33.12
CA SER A 60 -22.15 15.75 31.65
C SER A 60 -21.58 14.50 30.95
N ILE A 61 -20.50 13.92 31.47
CA ILE A 61 -19.92 12.68 30.95
C ILE A 61 -20.88 11.50 31.16
N ALA A 62 -21.47 11.36 32.36
CA ALA A 62 -22.43 10.30 32.65
C ALA A 62 -23.67 10.37 31.76
N HIS A 63 -24.15 11.58 31.48
CA HIS A 63 -25.25 11.81 30.54
C HIS A 63 -24.87 11.41 29.11
N SER A 64 -23.68 11.81 28.65
CA SER A 64 -23.15 11.43 27.32
C SER A 64 -22.98 9.92 27.17
N VAL A 65 -22.47 9.23 28.19
CA VAL A 65 -22.33 7.77 28.20
C VAL A 65 -23.70 7.09 28.05
N THR A 66 -24.70 7.54 28.81
CA THR A 66 -26.06 6.99 28.77
C THR A 66 -26.70 7.19 27.41
N GLN A 67 -26.62 8.41 26.86
CA GLN A 67 -27.13 8.72 25.51
C GLN A 67 -26.47 7.86 24.44
N GLN A 68 -25.14 7.70 24.50
CA GLN A 68 -24.40 6.90 23.54
C GLN A 68 -24.75 5.41 23.61
N LYS A 69 -25.06 4.88 24.80
CA LYS A 69 -25.53 3.50 24.96
C LYS A 69 -26.88 3.29 24.31
N GLN A 70 -27.84 4.20 24.54
CA GLN A 70 -29.16 4.13 23.91
C GLN A 70 -29.06 4.15 22.38
N VAL A 71 -28.25 5.05 21.82
CA VAL A 71 -28.02 5.09 20.36
C VAL A 71 -27.43 3.77 19.84
N ASN A 72 -26.51 3.16 20.59
CA ASN A 72 -25.91 1.89 20.21
C ASN A 72 -26.93 0.73 20.25
N GLU A 73 -27.83 0.71 21.23
CA GLU A 73 -28.91 -0.29 21.35
C GLU A 73 -29.90 -0.20 20.19
N GLU A 74 -30.32 1.01 19.83
CA GLU A 74 -31.22 1.25 18.71
C GLU A 74 -30.58 0.87 17.37
N MET A 75 -29.30 1.18 17.18
CA MET A 75 -28.53 0.80 15.99
C MET A 75 -28.39 -0.73 15.92
N HIS A 76 -27.99 -1.36 17.02
CA HIS A 76 -27.84 -2.82 17.10
C HIS A 76 -29.14 -3.54 16.78
N THR A 77 -30.27 -3.08 17.33
CA THR A 77 -31.59 -3.65 17.05
C THR A 77 -31.92 -3.60 15.55
N ARG A 78 -31.60 -2.49 14.87
CA ARG A 78 -31.79 -2.34 13.43
C ARG A 78 -30.87 -3.25 12.61
N GLU A 79 -29.61 -3.41 13.03
CA GLU A 79 -28.64 -4.30 12.37
C GLU A 79 -29.05 -5.77 12.47
N VAL A 80 -29.48 -6.21 13.65
CA VAL A 80 -29.99 -7.57 13.88
C VAL A 80 -31.23 -7.84 13.02
N ALA A 81 -32.21 -6.91 13.02
CA ALA A 81 -33.42 -7.03 12.21
C ALA A 81 -33.09 -7.11 10.70
N ARG A 82 -32.16 -6.28 10.23
CA ARG A 82 -31.69 -6.30 8.84
C ARG A 82 -30.98 -7.60 8.48
N GLY A 83 -30.18 -8.15 9.39
CA GLY A 83 -29.54 -9.46 9.21
C GLY A 83 -30.58 -10.56 8.99
N TRP A 84 -31.61 -10.60 9.82
CA TRP A 84 -32.73 -11.53 9.69
C TRP A 84 -33.56 -11.34 8.42
N GLU A 85 -33.79 -10.10 8.00
CA GLU A 85 -34.47 -9.82 6.74
C GLU A 85 -33.67 -10.32 5.52
N ARG A 86 -32.35 -10.10 5.53
CA ARG A 86 -31.47 -10.44 4.40
C ARG A 86 -31.17 -11.93 4.29
N PHE A 87 -30.95 -12.61 5.42
CA PHE A 87 -30.43 -13.98 5.47
C PHE A 87 -31.36 -14.96 6.19
N GLY A 88 -32.53 -14.52 6.63
CA GLY A 88 -33.48 -15.34 7.37
C GLY A 88 -33.20 -15.41 8.87
N ARG A 89 -34.22 -15.78 9.63
CA ARG A 89 -34.16 -16.01 11.08
C ARG A 89 -34.47 -17.46 11.41
N VAL A 90 -33.66 -18.07 12.26
CA VAL A 90 -33.96 -19.40 12.80
C VAL A 90 -35.11 -19.29 13.81
N ARG A 91 -36.17 -20.07 13.63
CA ARG A 91 -37.31 -20.06 14.54
C ARG A 91 -36.95 -20.80 15.84
N PRO A 92 -37.34 -20.26 17.01
CA PRO A 92 -37.21 -21.00 18.27
C PRO A 92 -37.88 -22.38 18.18
N GLY A 93 -37.19 -23.44 18.61
CA GLY A 93 -37.73 -24.80 18.65
C GLY A 93 -37.55 -25.67 17.40
N MET A 94 -36.91 -25.17 16.33
CA MET A 94 -36.38 -26.06 15.29
C MET A 94 -35.12 -26.75 15.82
N SER A 95 -35.11 -28.09 15.92
CA SER A 95 -33.90 -28.82 16.24
C SER A 95 -32.90 -28.69 15.09
N SER A 96 -31.64 -28.34 15.39
CA SER A 96 -30.60 -28.39 14.36
C SER A 96 -30.47 -29.82 13.84
N ARG A 97 -30.21 -29.96 12.55
CA ARG A 97 -29.92 -31.28 11.95
C ARG A 97 -28.52 -31.77 12.30
N ARG A 98 -27.62 -30.87 12.73
CA ARG A 98 -26.22 -31.15 13.03
C ARG A 98 -25.87 -30.65 14.43
N SER A 99 -25.28 -31.53 15.23
CA SER A 99 -24.69 -31.22 16.54
C SER A 99 -23.18 -31.19 16.44
N PHE A 100 -22.54 -30.40 17.30
CA PHE A 100 -21.09 -30.24 17.35
C PHE A 100 -20.59 -30.45 18.77
N ALA A 101 -19.55 -31.27 18.92
CA ALA A 101 -18.90 -31.59 20.18
C ALA A 101 -17.50 -30.96 20.29
N ASP A 102 -16.91 -31.01 21.48
CA ASP A 102 -15.54 -30.50 21.70
C ASP A 102 -14.51 -31.21 20.82
N GLY A 103 -14.68 -32.51 20.58
CA GLY A 103 -13.81 -33.32 19.74
C GLY A 103 -13.87 -33.02 18.24
N ASP A 104 -14.81 -32.18 17.77
CA ASP A 104 -14.92 -31.81 16.36
C ASP A 104 -14.00 -30.64 15.97
N PHE A 105 -13.25 -30.07 16.94
CA PHE A 105 -12.48 -28.85 16.76
C PHE A 105 -11.09 -28.93 17.39
N GLU A 106 -10.11 -28.37 16.68
CA GLU A 106 -8.85 -27.95 17.27
C GLU A 106 -9.01 -26.54 17.83
N SER A 107 -8.82 -26.38 19.15
CA SER A 107 -9.04 -25.09 19.83
C SER A 107 -7.76 -24.55 20.43
N GLN A 108 -7.29 -23.41 19.95
CA GLN A 108 -6.07 -22.76 20.42
C GLN A 108 -6.42 -21.52 21.26
N ALA A 109 -5.75 -21.33 22.40
CA ALA A 109 -5.97 -20.18 23.27
C ALA A 109 -5.04 -19.02 22.87
N ALA A 110 -5.62 -17.85 22.64
CA ALA A 110 -4.88 -16.59 22.64
C ALA A 110 -4.65 -16.11 24.07
N THR A 111 -3.74 -15.14 24.24
CA THR A 111 -3.52 -14.46 25.53
C THR A 111 -4.84 -13.83 26.01
N ARG A 112 -5.26 -14.15 27.24
CA ARG A 112 -6.48 -13.57 27.84
C ARG A 112 -6.39 -12.04 27.90
N GLY A 113 -7.51 -11.37 27.68
CA GLY A 113 -7.64 -9.92 27.52
C GLY A 113 -7.31 -9.42 26.10
N CYS A 114 -6.87 -10.29 25.19
CA CYS A 114 -6.46 -9.90 23.84
C CYS A 114 -7.53 -10.16 22.76
N ALA A 115 -8.71 -10.66 23.13
CA ALA A 115 -9.83 -10.81 22.20
C ALA A 115 -10.82 -9.63 22.22
N GLY A 116 -10.39 -8.49 22.78
CA GLY A 116 -11.20 -7.27 22.82
C GLY A 116 -12.38 -7.36 23.80
N PRO A 117 -13.35 -6.43 23.71
CA PRO A 117 -14.50 -6.40 24.61
C PRO A 117 -15.39 -7.65 24.49
N ASP A 118 -15.35 -8.34 23.35
CA ASP A 118 -16.16 -9.53 23.09
C ASP A 118 -15.71 -10.74 23.92
N GLU A 119 -14.45 -10.75 24.40
CA GLU A 119 -13.91 -11.83 25.21
C GLU A 119 -14.73 -12.10 26.48
N ALA A 120 -15.22 -11.03 27.12
CA ALA A 120 -16.01 -11.13 28.33
C ALA A 120 -17.47 -11.53 28.07
N VAL A 121 -17.93 -11.42 26.83
CA VAL A 121 -19.30 -11.75 26.41
C VAL A 121 -19.40 -13.20 25.95
N LEU A 122 -18.35 -13.74 25.34
CA LEU A 122 -18.35 -15.06 24.73
C LEU A 122 -17.74 -16.11 25.65
N ARG A 123 -18.36 -17.29 25.74
CA ARG A 123 -17.70 -18.44 26.36
C ARG A 123 -16.43 -18.75 25.59
N ASP A 124 -15.32 -18.86 26.32
CA ASP A 124 -14.01 -19.10 25.71
C ASP A 124 -13.66 -18.06 24.62
N GLY A 125 -14.12 -16.81 24.73
CA GLY A 125 -13.88 -15.76 23.72
C GLY A 125 -12.39 -15.46 23.44
N HIS A 126 -11.49 -15.88 24.32
CA HIS A 126 -10.04 -15.84 24.13
C HIS A 126 -9.50 -16.98 23.25
N ARG A 127 -10.34 -17.92 22.81
CA ARG A 127 -9.96 -19.08 22.00
C ARG A 127 -10.39 -18.90 20.55
N ILE A 128 -9.63 -19.57 19.69
CA ILE A 128 -9.90 -19.71 18.26
C ILE A 128 -10.19 -21.19 18.04
N HIS A 129 -11.25 -21.49 17.29
CA HIS A 129 -11.70 -22.85 17.04
C HIS A 129 -11.65 -23.16 15.55
N ALA A 130 -10.86 -24.15 15.15
CA ALA A 130 -10.81 -24.67 13.79
C ALA A 130 -11.55 -26.02 13.75
N SER A 131 -12.44 -26.24 12.79
CA SER A 131 -13.07 -27.55 12.62
C SER A 131 -12.04 -28.59 12.17
N LEU A 132 -12.17 -29.83 12.63
CA LEU A 132 -11.33 -30.96 12.20
C LEU A 132 -11.88 -31.70 10.96
N ALA A 133 -13.11 -31.36 10.57
CA ALA A 133 -13.77 -31.88 9.38
C ALA A 133 -14.41 -30.71 8.60
N PRO A 134 -14.66 -30.88 7.29
CA PRO A 134 -15.32 -29.86 6.49
C PRO A 134 -16.77 -29.64 6.99
N VAL A 135 -17.12 -28.37 7.20
CA VAL A 135 -18.47 -27.98 7.60
C VAL A 135 -19.39 -27.83 6.38
N ILE A 136 -18.83 -27.58 5.20
CA ILE A 136 -19.51 -27.56 3.90
C ILE A 136 -18.72 -28.39 2.89
N SER A 137 -19.39 -28.93 1.87
CA SER A 137 -18.76 -29.79 0.88
C SER A 137 -17.96 -29.01 -0.17
N ALA A 138 -16.99 -29.66 -0.81
CA ALA A 138 -16.23 -29.10 -1.93
C ALA A 138 -17.13 -28.61 -3.09
N ALA A 139 -18.23 -29.31 -3.35
CA ALA A 139 -19.20 -28.93 -4.38
C ALA A 139 -19.93 -27.62 -4.02
N GLU A 140 -20.27 -27.42 -2.75
CA GLU A 140 -20.85 -26.16 -2.27
C GLU A 140 -19.84 -25.02 -2.35
N CYS A 141 -18.59 -25.26 -1.95
CA CYS A 141 -17.53 -24.27 -2.09
C CYS A 141 -17.36 -23.82 -3.54
N ALA A 142 -17.29 -24.77 -4.49
CA ALA A 142 -17.16 -24.47 -5.91
C ALA A 142 -18.35 -23.66 -6.46
N ALA A 143 -19.58 -23.98 -6.04
CA ALA A 143 -20.77 -23.22 -6.44
C ALA A 143 -20.75 -21.77 -5.94
N VAL A 144 -20.32 -21.55 -4.69
CA VAL A 144 -20.18 -20.22 -4.09
C VAL A 144 -19.09 -19.40 -4.81
N VAL A 145 -17.92 -20.01 -5.08
CA VAL A 145 -16.82 -19.38 -5.82
C VAL A 145 -17.24 -19.02 -7.25
N ALA A 146 -17.97 -19.91 -7.94
CA ALA A 146 -18.39 -19.67 -9.32
C ALA A 146 -19.28 -18.42 -9.45
N GLU A 147 -20.27 -18.25 -8.56
CA GLU A 147 -21.13 -17.05 -8.59
C GLU A 147 -20.36 -15.79 -8.20
N ALA A 148 -19.50 -15.87 -7.19
CA ALA A 148 -18.67 -14.75 -6.76
C ALA A 148 -17.70 -14.28 -7.85
N ARG A 149 -17.05 -15.21 -8.55
CA ARG A 149 -16.14 -14.92 -9.67
C ARG A 149 -16.86 -14.15 -10.77
N VAL A 150 -18.04 -14.61 -11.20
CA VAL A 150 -18.86 -13.91 -12.21
C VAL A 150 -19.23 -12.49 -11.74
N ALA A 151 -19.59 -12.33 -10.46
CA ALA A 151 -19.92 -11.02 -9.91
C ALA A 151 -18.70 -10.08 -9.93
N MET A 152 -17.53 -10.53 -9.44
CA MET A 152 -16.29 -9.76 -9.43
C MET A 152 -15.83 -9.39 -10.85
N GLU A 153 -15.92 -10.32 -11.80
CA GLU A 153 -15.58 -10.08 -13.21
C GLU A 153 -16.52 -9.06 -13.87
N SER A 154 -17.76 -8.95 -13.39
CA SER A 154 -18.72 -7.93 -13.84
C SER A 154 -18.51 -6.55 -13.19
N GLY A 155 -17.45 -6.38 -12.39
CA GLY A 155 -17.14 -5.14 -11.67
C GLY A 155 -17.89 -4.97 -10.35
N LYS A 156 -18.68 -5.96 -9.92
CA LYS A 156 -19.31 -5.93 -8.58
C LYS A 156 -18.26 -6.25 -7.53
N THR A 157 -17.74 -5.21 -6.89
CA THR A 157 -16.80 -5.31 -5.78
C THR A 157 -17.37 -4.65 -4.53
N SER A 158 -16.93 -5.07 -3.36
CA SER A 158 -17.14 -4.35 -2.11
C SER A 158 -16.02 -3.34 -1.87
N THR A 159 -16.35 -2.23 -1.21
CA THR A 159 -15.38 -1.22 -0.73
C THR A 159 -15.26 -1.30 0.79
N PHE A 160 -15.27 -2.51 1.37
CA PHE A 160 -15.31 -2.68 2.82
C PHE A 160 -14.10 -2.01 3.50
N THR A 161 -14.29 -1.55 4.73
CA THR A 161 -13.49 -0.50 5.41
C THR A 161 -11.96 -0.73 5.48
N TYR A 162 -11.50 -1.96 5.31
CA TYR A 162 -10.07 -2.32 5.38
C TYR A 162 -9.45 -2.66 4.01
N THR A 163 -10.25 -2.72 2.93
CA THR A 163 -9.81 -3.17 1.60
C THR A 163 -9.36 -2.05 0.68
N ALA A 164 -9.66 -0.78 0.97
CA ALA A 164 -9.10 0.34 0.22
C ALA A 164 -7.54 0.32 0.23
N ALA A 165 -6.92 -0.20 1.29
CA ALA A 165 -5.47 -0.36 1.39
C ALA A 165 -4.94 -1.71 0.84
N SER A 166 -5.82 -2.67 0.53
CA SER A 166 -5.43 -4.00 0.06
C SER A 166 -6.13 -4.34 -1.26
N ARG A 167 -5.35 -4.52 -2.33
CA ARG A 167 -5.81 -4.78 -3.72
C ARG A 167 -6.49 -6.16 -3.94
N ILE A 168 -7.13 -6.70 -2.91
CA ILE A 168 -7.89 -7.96 -2.95
C ILE A 168 -9.24 -7.74 -3.63
N SER A 169 -9.83 -8.80 -4.19
CA SER A 169 -11.18 -8.74 -4.76
C SER A 169 -12.18 -9.31 -3.77
N GLU A 170 -13.27 -8.60 -3.49
CA GLU A 170 -14.30 -9.04 -2.55
C GLU A 170 -15.70 -8.69 -3.02
N VAL A 171 -16.71 -9.47 -2.60
CA VAL A 171 -18.12 -9.24 -2.91
C VAL A 171 -19.00 -9.63 -1.73
N HIS A 172 -20.05 -8.85 -1.47
CA HIS A 172 -21.02 -9.17 -0.45
C HIS A 172 -21.90 -10.34 -0.89
N VAL A 173 -22.05 -11.35 -0.04
CA VAL A 173 -22.96 -12.49 -0.27
C VAL A 173 -24.40 -12.00 -0.44
N SER A 174 -24.78 -10.89 0.18
CA SER A 174 -26.12 -10.29 -0.01
C SER A 174 -26.42 -9.88 -1.47
N GLN A 175 -25.38 -9.66 -2.29
CA GLN A 175 -25.48 -9.32 -3.71
C GLN A 175 -25.44 -10.56 -4.64
N LEU A 176 -25.28 -11.76 -4.08
CA LEU A 176 -25.17 -13.04 -4.79
C LEU A 176 -26.43 -13.88 -4.54
N PRO A 177 -27.42 -13.88 -5.45
CA PRO A 177 -28.72 -14.50 -5.19
C PRO A 177 -28.66 -15.98 -4.79
N ARG A 178 -27.78 -16.78 -5.39
CA ARG A 178 -27.69 -18.23 -5.09
C ARG A 178 -26.95 -18.45 -3.78
N ALA A 179 -25.79 -17.82 -3.60
CA ALA A 179 -25.00 -17.90 -2.37
C ALA A 179 -25.76 -17.33 -1.16
N ARG A 180 -26.54 -16.25 -1.31
CA ARG A 180 -27.40 -15.72 -0.24
C ARG A 180 -28.46 -16.72 0.20
N ARG A 181 -29.13 -17.37 -0.76
CA ARG A 181 -30.14 -18.40 -0.46
C ARG A 181 -29.50 -19.60 0.23
N TRP A 182 -28.39 -20.09 -0.32
CA TRP A 182 -27.61 -21.18 0.25
C TRP A 182 -27.16 -20.87 1.69
N LEU A 183 -26.63 -19.67 1.93
CA LEU A 183 -26.20 -19.25 3.26
C LEU A 183 -27.39 -19.27 4.22
N SER A 184 -28.53 -18.70 3.83
CA SER A 184 -29.77 -18.69 4.63
C SER A 184 -30.17 -20.10 5.10
N GLU A 185 -30.07 -21.10 4.22
CA GLU A 185 -30.37 -22.50 4.54
C GLU A 185 -29.32 -23.10 5.50
N ARG A 186 -28.03 -22.78 5.32
CA ARG A 186 -26.93 -23.30 6.15
C ARG A 186 -26.80 -22.65 7.52
N LEU A 187 -27.32 -21.44 7.73
CA LEU A 187 -27.24 -20.75 9.02
C LEU A 187 -27.87 -21.57 10.14
N GLY A 188 -29.13 -22.01 9.99
CA GLY A 188 -29.83 -22.79 11.02
C GLY A 188 -29.38 -24.24 11.12
N ASP A 189 -29.01 -24.86 10.00
CA ASP A 189 -28.65 -26.28 9.95
C ASP A 189 -27.20 -26.54 10.36
N THR A 190 -26.29 -25.56 10.24
CA THR A 190 -24.84 -25.78 10.40
C THR A 190 -24.14 -24.66 11.17
N PHE A 191 -24.22 -23.40 10.71
CA PHE A 191 -23.35 -22.35 11.24
C PHE A 191 -23.74 -21.85 12.65
N TRP A 192 -25.03 -21.64 12.92
CA TRP A 192 -25.47 -21.22 14.26
C TRP A 192 -25.28 -22.31 15.33
N PRO A 193 -25.63 -23.59 15.08
CA PRO A 193 -25.31 -24.67 16.02
C PRO A 193 -23.81 -24.78 16.29
N LEU A 194 -22.97 -24.55 15.27
CA LEU A 194 -21.52 -24.52 15.43
C LEU A 194 -21.10 -23.38 16.37
N LEU A 195 -21.55 -22.15 16.13
CA LEU A 195 -21.19 -21.00 16.98
C LEU A 195 -21.70 -21.13 18.41
N GLU A 196 -22.94 -21.58 18.59
CA GLU A 196 -23.52 -21.86 19.92
C GLU A 196 -22.71 -22.95 20.64
N SER A 197 -22.29 -24.00 19.93
CA SER A 197 -21.46 -25.06 20.53
C SER A 197 -20.08 -24.59 21.00
N ARG A 198 -19.57 -23.45 20.51
CA ARG A 198 -18.24 -22.91 20.89
C ARG A 198 -18.37 -21.75 21.88
N PHE A 199 -19.25 -20.80 21.61
CA PHE A 199 -19.36 -19.54 22.35
C PHE A 199 -20.63 -19.43 23.22
N GLY A 200 -21.54 -20.41 23.18
CA GLY A 200 -22.75 -20.46 24.00
C GLY A 200 -22.55 -20.93 25.45
N GLU A 201 -23.59 -20.95 26.28
CA GLU A 201 -23.55 -21.39 27.69
C GLU A 201 -23.17 -22.88 27.78
N ARG A 202 -22.63 -23.31 28.93
CA ARG A 202 -22.64 -24.74 29.29
C ARG A 202 -23.97 -25.03 29.99
N GLU A 203 -24.56 -26.19 29.75
CA GLU A 203 -25.74 -26.61 30.51
C GLU A 203 -25.47 -26.50 32.02
N GLY A 204 -26.31 -25.75 32.74
CA GLY A 204 -26.23 -25.59 34.19
C GLY A 204 -25.49 -24.37 34.74
N SER A 205 -24.96 -23.46 33.90
CA SER A 205 -24.36 -22.19 34.37
C SER A 205 -25.39 -21.05 34.42
N SER A 206 -25.65 -20.50 35.62
CA SER A 206 -26.64 -19.43 35.88
C SER A 206 -26.07 -18.01 35.73
N GLY A 207 -25.38 -17.71 34.62
CA GLY A 207 -24.57 -16.50 34.50
C GLY A 207 -24.62 -15.81 33.13
N GLY A 208 -25.70 -15.05 32.89
CA GLY A 208 -25.73 -13.78 32.15
C GLY A 208 -25.05 -13.68 30.77
N LYS A 209 -25.92 -13.67 29.74
CA LYS A 209 -25.71 -13.32 28.32
C LYS A 209 -24.88 -14.31 27.52
N VAL A 210 -25.60 -15.11 26.75
CA VAL A 210 -25.03 -16.20 25.95
C VAL A 210 -25.51 -16.19 24.52
N VAL A 211 -24.61 -16.63 23.64
CA VAL A 211 -24.90 -16.88 22.23
C VAL A 211 -25.84 -18.07 22.12
N ASN A 212 -27.07 -17.81 21.67
CA ASN A 212 -28.05 -18.83 21.29
C ASN A 212 -28.32 -18.73 19.79
N SER A 213 -28.48 -19.87 19.10
CA SER A 213 -28.76 -19.91 17.66
C SER A 213 -29.95 -19.04 17.21
N SER A 214 -30.98 -18.89 18.05
CA SER A 214 -32.18 -18.10 17.73
C SER A 214 -32.00 -16.58 17.90
N GLU A 215 -30.92 -16.15 18.56
CA GLU A 215 -30.55 -14.75 18.77
C GLU A 215 -29.49 -14.27 17.79
N LEU A 216 -28.87 -15.18 17.03
CA LEU A 216 -27.85 -14.88 16.06
C LEU A 216 -28.42 -14.26 14.78
N ALA A 217 -27.71 -13.26 14.25
CA ALA A 217 -28.00 -12.63 12.97
C ALA A 217 -26.69 -12.36 12.21
N VAL A 218 -26.73 -12.48 10.88
CA VAL A 218 -25.61 -12.10 10.03
C VAL A 218 -25.57 -10.58 9.93
N TYR A 219 -24.51 -9.95 10.43
CA TYR A 219 -24.22 -8.54 10.20
C TYR A 219 -23.89 -8.31 8.73
N ASP A 220 -22.94 -9.09 8.22
CA ASP A 220 -22.58 -9.18 6.82
C ASP A 220 -21.88 -10.51 6.53
N ALA A 221 -21.77 -10.85 5.25
CA ALA A 221 -20.98 -11.98 4.80
C ALA A 221 -20.29 -11.62 3.48
N LEU A 222 -19.00 -11.92 3.39
CA LEU A 222 -18.13 -11.55 2.27
C LEU A 222 -17.50 -12.80 1.66
N ILE A 223 -17.34 -12.80 0.34
CA ILE A 223 -16.42 -13.71 -0.34
C ILE A 223 -15.22 -12.90 -0.77
N ILE A 224 -14.04 -13.31 -0.29
CA ILE A 224 -12.77 -12.63 -0.49
C ILE A 224 -11.87 -13.52 -1.34
N LYS A 225 -11.31 -12.94 -2.39
CA LYS A 225 -10.31 -13.53 -3.27
C LYS A 225 -8.97 -12.82 -3.08
N TYR A 226 -7.98 -13.57 -2.64
CA TYR A 226 -6.57 -13.20 -2.72
C TYR A 226 -5.99 -13.74 -4.03
N ASP A 227 -5.24 -12.90 -4.75
CA ASP A 227 -4.72 -13.23 -6.09
C ASP A 227 -3.25 -12.77 -6.17
N ALA A 228 -2.33 -13.74 -6.16
CA ALA A 228 -0.90 -13.47 -6.17
C ALA A 228 -0.46 -12.67 -7.41
N SER A 229 -1.15 -12.83 -8.55
CA SER A 229 -0.82 -12.12 -9.79
C SER A 229 -1.13 -10.62 -9.74
N ARG A 230 -2.05 -10.20 -8.86
CA ARG A 230 -2.53 -8.81 -8.74
C ARG A 230 -1.85 -8.02 -7.62
N GLY A 231 -0.95 -8.64 -6.87
CA GLY A 231 -0.25 -8.05 -5.73
C GLY A 231 -1.11 -7.75 -4.49
N GLY A 232 -2.43 -7.88 -4.61
CA GLY A 232 -3.37 -7.86 -3.50
C GLY A 232 -3.52 -9.23 -2.88
N THR A 233 -2.67 -9.55 -1.92
CA THR A 233 -2.69 -10.86 -1.25
C THR A 233 -2.91 -10.80 0.25
N ARG A 234 -2.99 -9.61 0.87
CA ARG A 234 -3.12 -9.45 2.33
C ARG A 234 -4.31 -8.59 2.73
N GLN A 235 -4.73 -8.70 3.99
CA GLN A 235 -5.49 -7.66 4.69
C GLN A 235 -4.67 -7.19 5.91
N PRO A 236 -4.60 -5.88 6.22
CA PRO A 236 -3.86 -5.39 7.37
C PRO A 236 -4.44 -5.93 8.69
N THR A 237 -3.67 -5.84 9.78
CA THR A 237 -4.15 -6.33 11.08
C THR A 237 -5.29 -5.46 11.61
N HIS A 238 -6.47 -6.02 11.75
CA HIS A 238 -7.70 -5.32 12.12
C HIS A 238 -8.53 -6.12 13.14
N ARG A 239 -9.68 -5.55 13.50
CA ARG A 239 -10.78 -6.18 14.24
C ARG A 239 -12.05 -6.03 13.42
N ASP A 240 -12.98 -6.96 13.58
CA ASP A 240 -14.22 -6.93 12.83
C ASP A 240 -15.32 -6.14 13.54
N ALA A 241 -16.33 -5.75 12.76
CA ALA A 241 -17.45 -4.95 13.23
C ALA A 241 -18.58 -5.74 13.91
N ALA A 242 -18.36 -7.02 14.20
CA ALA A 242 -19.37 -7.95 14.73
C ALA A 242 -18.99 -8.49 16.12
N LEU A 243 -19.69 -9.52 16.59
CA LEU A 243 -19.38 -10.22 17.84
C LEU A 243 -18.46 -11.43 17.58
N ILE A 244 -18.78 -12.20 16.55
CA ILE A 244 -18.08 -13.44 16.17
C ILE A 244 -17.81 -13.41 14.67
N SER A 245 -16.62 -13.83 14.27
CA SER A 245 -16.23 -14.00 12.86
C SER A 245 -16.03 -15.49 12.56
N MET A 246 -16.44 -15.91 11.36
CA MET A 246 -16.23 -17.25 10.82
C MET A 246 -15.55 -17.16 9.47
N ASN A 247 -14.39 -17.80 9.31
CA ASN A 247 -13.65 -17.87 8.06
C ASN A 247 -13.72 -19.31 7.55
N ILE A 248 -14.19 -19.48 6.32
CA ILE A 248 -14.38 -20.78 5.69
C ILE A 248 -13.56 -20.82 4.41
N ALA A 249 -12.64 -21.77 4.28
CA ALA A 249 -11.84 -21.94 3.07
C ALA A 249 -12.70 -22.49 1.93
N LEU A 250 -12.73 -21.81 0.79
CA LEU A 250 -13.54 -22.20 -0.36
C LEU A 250 -12.75 -22.97 -1.43
N ASN A 251 -11.43 -22.98 -1.35
CA ASN A 251 -10.58 -23.79 -2.22
C ASN A 251 -9.46 -24.46 -1.42
N SER A 252 -8.79 -25.45 -2.03
CA SER A 252 -7.79 -26.24 -1.32
C SER A 252 -6.55 -25.42 -1.02
N ALA A 253 -5.90 -25.71 0.11
CA ALA A 253 -4.62 -25.10 0.46
C ALA A 253 -3.50 -25.48 -0.53
N ASP A 254 -3.66 -26.56 -1.31
CA ASP A 254 -2.70 -26.98 -2.33
C ASP A 254 -2.71 -26.08 -3.59
N GLU A 255 -3.72 -25.21 -3.73
CA GLU A 255 -3.88 -24.30 -4.88
C GLU A 255 -3.10 -22.98 -4.74
N TYR A 256 -2.47 -22.73 -3.58
CA TYR A 256 -1.69 -21.53 -3.30
C TYR A 256 -0.52 -21.82 -2.35
N SER A 257 0.47 -20.94 -2.31
CA SER A 257 1.57 -20.99 -1.34
C SER A 257 1.42 -19.91 -0.28
N ASP A 258 1.80 -20.21 0.96
CA ASP A 258 1.57 -19.38 2.15
C ASP A 258 0.08 -19.14 2.42
N GLY A 259 -0.30 -17.96 2.91
CA GLY A 259 -1.69 -17.62 3.22
C GLY A 259 -2.25 -18.20 4.51
N GLY A 260 -3.45 -17.74 4.87
CA GLY A 260 -4.14 -18.10 6.11
C GLY A 260 -4.71 -16.88 6.83
N THR A 261 -5.13 -17.08 8.07
CA THR A 261 -5.52 -16.00 8.98
C THR A 261 -4.46 -15.87 10.06
N TYR A 262 -3.79 -14.72 10.12
CA TYR A 262 -2.80 -14.41 11.14
C TYR A 262 -3.47 -13.84 12.38
N PHE A 263 -3.11 -14.32 13.57
CA PHE A 263 -3.60 -13.81 14.85
C PHE A 263 -2.48 -13.16 15.65
N GLN A 264 -2.59 -11.85 15.85
CA GLN A 264 -1.57 -11.04 16.50
C GLN A 264 -1.24 -11.45 17.95
N PRO A 265 -2.20 -11.83 18.81
CA PRO A 265 -1.89 -12.26 20.18
C PRO A 265 -1.04 -13.54 20.25
N MET A 266 -1.08 -14.37 19.20
CA MET A 266 -0.39 -15.66 19.13
C MET A 266 0.85 -15.62 18.25
N ALA A 267 1.04 -14.55 17.48
CA ALA A 267 2.03 -14.45 16.42
C ALA A 267 2.03 -15.67 15.48
N LYS A 268 0.83 -16.17 15.12
CA LYS A 268 0.66 -17.43 14.37
C LYS A 268 -0.31 -17.25 13.20
N VAL A 269 0.02 -17.88 12.08
CA VAL A 269 -0.88 -18.05 10.93
C VAL A 269 -1.60 -19.38 11.05
N LEU A 270 -2.92 -19.37 10.88
CA LEU A 270 -3.75 -20.56 10.82
C LEU A 270 -4.29 -20.73 9.41
N THR A 271 -4.06 -21.92 8.85
CA THR A 271 -4.51 -22.30 7.49
C THR A 271 -5.57 -23.38 7.61
N LEU A 272 -6.54 -23.33 6.71
CA LEU A 272 -7.66 -24.27 6.65
C LEU A 272 -7.62 -24.96 5.29
N ASP A 273 -8.01 -26.24 5.25
CA ASP A 273 -8.31 -26.92 4.00
C ASP A 273 -9.76 -26.66 3.56
N GLN A 274 -10.07 -26.94 2.29
CA GLN A 274 -11.36 -26.62 1.69
C GLN A 274 -12.55 -27.11 2.54
N GLY A 275 -13.54 -26.24 2.71
CA GLY A 275 -14.77 -26.50 3.45
C GLY A 275 -14.64 -26.48 4.98
N HIS A 276 -13.42 -26.35 5.54
CA HIS A 276 -13.21 -26.20 6.97
C HIS A 276 -13.50 -24.78 7.44
N CYS A 277 -13.86 -24.65 8.72
CA CYS A 277 -14.23 -23.38 9.34
C CYS A 277 -13.30 -23.04 10.50
N LEU A 278 -12.92 -21.77 10.59
CA LEU A 278 -12.25 -21.16 11.73
C LEU A 278 -13.16 -20.08 12.31
N CYS A 279 -13.50 -20.16 13.59
CA CYS A 279 -14.29 -19.13 14.26
C CYS A 279 -13.61 -18.56 15.50
N HIS A 280 -13.77 -17.26 15.72
CA HIS A 280 -13.17 -16.52 16.82
C HIS A 280 -14.01 -15.28 17.19
N ALA A 281 -13.75 -14.72 18.37
CA ALA A 281 -14.29 -13.41 18.74
C ALA A 281 -13.80 -12.32 17.76
N SER A 282 -14.72 -11.47 17.29
CA SER A 282 -14.42 -10.40 16.31
C SER A 282 -13.46 -9.33 16.84
N GLY A 283 -13.44 -9.11 18.16
CA GLY A 283 -12.49 -8.22 18.83
C GLY A 283 -11.05 -8.72 18.89
N MET A 284 -10.76 -9.94 18.42
CA MET A 284 -9.40 -10.44 18.30
C MET A 284 -8.70 -9.80 17.10
N ARG A 285 -7.51 -9.22 17.32
CA ARG A 285 -6.73 -8.63 16.22
C ARG A 285 -6.17 -9.70 15.31
N HIS A 286 -6.52 -9.64 14.03
CA HIS A 286 -6.14 -10.62 13.04
C HIS A 286 -5.93 -9.99 11.65
N ALA A 287 -5.36 -10.75 10.71
CA ALA A 287 -5.05 -10.30 9.35
C ALA A 287 -5.24 -11.44 8.35
N GLY A 288 -5.59 -11.10 7.11
CA GLY A 288 -5.45 -12.02 5.97
C GLY A 288 -3.98 -12.12 5.60
N TYR A 289 -3.35 -13.28 5.84
CA TYR A 289 -1.92 -13.47 5.57
C TYR A 289 -1.67 -13.58 4.06
N PRO A 290 -0.59 -12.96 3.53
CA PRO A 290 -0.29 -12.98 2.11
C PRO A 290 -0.07 -14.39 1.57
N ILE A 291 -0.57 -14.62 0.35
CA ILE A 291 -0.15 -15.73 -0.52
C ILE A 291 0.96 -15.27 -1.46
N THR A 292 1.85 -16.18 -1.84
CA THR A 292 2.96 -15.93 -2.78
C THR A 292 2.71 -16.51 -4.17
N SER A 293 1.76 -17.43 -4.30
CA SER A 293 1.34 -18.03 -5.58
C SER A 293 -0.15 -18.38 -5.54
N GLY A 294 -0.77 -18.55 -6.72
CA GLY A 294 -2.14 -19.04 -6.85
C GLY A 294 -3.25 -18.06 -6.44
N GLU A 295 -4.43 -18.62 -6.19
CA GLU A 295 -5.61 -17.91 -5.70
C GLU A 295 -6.10 -18.53 -4.39
N ARG A 296 -6.50 -17.70 -3.43
CA ARG A 296 -7.14 -18.15 -2.19
C ARG A 296 -8.52 -17.52 -2.05
N TRP A 297 -9.52 -18.36 -1.87
CA TRP A 297 -10.93 -17.97 -1.74
C TRP A 297 -11.44 -18.28 -0.34
N VAL A 298 -12.01 -17.27 0.32
CA VAL A 298 -12.52 -17.39 1.70
C VAL A 298 -13.92 -16.80 1.77
N LEU A 299 -14.84 -17.53 2.39
CA LEU A 299 -16.12 -16.98 2.86
C LEU A 299 -15.92 -16.51 4.30
N VAL A 300 -16.26 -15.26 4.57
CA VAL A 300 -16.26 -14.70 5.93
C VAL A 300 -17.69 -14.36 6.32
N ILE A 301 -18.13 -14.85 7.48
CA ILE A 301 -19.45 -14.56 8.05
C ILE A 301 -19.24 -13.79 9.36
N PHE A 302 -19.89 -12.63 9.47
CA PHE A 302 -19.86 -11.80 10.67
C PHE A 302 -21.19 -11.91 11.41
N ALA A 303 -21.16 -12.38 12.65
CA ALA A 303 -22.35 -12.66 13.43
C ALA A 303 -22.53 -11.68 14.60
N LEU A 304 -23.76 -11.21 14.79
CA LEU A 304 -24.23 -10.50 15.97
C LEU A 304 -25.12 -11.43 16.80
N ALA A 305 -25.24 -11.16 18.10
CA ALA A 305 -26.27 -11.74 18.94
C ALA A 305 -27.16 -10.64 19.51
N GLN A 306 -28.49 -10.81 19.43
CA GLN A 306 -29.49 -9.82 19.85
C GLN A 306 -29.27 -9.28 21.28
N GLY A 307 -28.90 -10.14 22.23
CA GLY A 307 -28.65 -9.76 23.63
C GLY A 307 -27.29 -9.11 23.90
N ALA A 308 -26.39 -9.09 22.92
CA ALA A 308 -25.00 -8.66 23.06
C ALA A 308 -24.71 -7.42 22.22
N VAL A 309 -24.89 -6.24 22.82
CA VAL A 309 -24.59 -4.96 22.18
C VAL A 309 -23.10 -4.61 22.34
N GLN A 310 -22.37 -4.48 21.24
CA GLN A 310 -20.95 -4.04 21.24
C GLN A 310 -20.84 -2.52 21.46
N HIS A 311 -21.12 -2.03 22.68
CA HIS A 311 -21.09 -0.60 22.98
C HIS A 311 -19.70 0.02 22.81
N ALA A 312 -18.67 -0.61 23.39
CA ALA A 312 -17.30 -0.14 23.36
C ALA A 312 -16.81 0.11 21.92
N ARG A 313 -17.00 -0.89 21.05
CA ARG A 313 -16.66 -0.86 19.62
C ARG A 313 -17.34 0.30 18.89
N ARG A 314 -18.68 0.41 18.98
CA ARG A 314 -19.47 1.48 18.31
C ARG A 314 -19.10 2.88 18.81
N CYS A 315 -18.81 3.03 20.10
CA CYS A 315 -18.28 4.28 20.64
C CYS A 315 -16.89 4.61 20.06
N GLY A 316 -16.02 3.61 19.94
CA GLY A 316 -14.71 3.77 19.30
C GLY A 316 -14.80 4.22 17.84
N GLU A 317 -15.68 3.60 17.04
CA GLU A 317 -15.90 3.96 15.63
C GLU A 317 -16.36 5.42 15.48
N ARG A 318 -17.38 5.83 16.25
CA ARG A 318 -17.81 7.24 16.27
C ARG A 318 -16.68 8.17 16.70
N GLY A 319 -15.87 7.75 17.67
CA GLY A 319 -14.69 8.50 18.10
C GLY A 319 -13.69 8.73 16.98
N VAL A 320 -13.43 7.71 16.15
CA VAL A 320 -12.58 7.82 14.97
C VAL A 320 -13.20 8.73 13.91
N GLU A 321 -14.48 8.57 13.62
CA GLU A 321 -15.21 9.37 12.63
C GLU A 321 -15.22 10.86 12.99
N SER A 322 -15.63 11.21 14.22
CA SER A 322 -15.61 12.60 14.70
C SER A 322 -14.20 13.18 14.71
N ARG A 323 -13.17 12.38 15.05
CA ARG A 323 -11.78 12.84 14.98
C ARG A 323 -11.36 13.16 13.54
N GLN A 324 -11.74 12.35 12.56
CA GLN A 324 -11.46 12.61 11.14
C GLN A 324 -12.16 13.88 10.64
N LYS A 325 -13.34 14.20 11.17
CA LYS A 325 -14.06 15.46 10.89
C LYS A 325 -13.49 16.67 11.65
N GLY A 326 -12.51 16.48 12.55
CA GLY A 326 -11.94 17.54 13.39
C GLY A 326 -12.79 17.89 14.62
N GLU A 327 -13.85 17.14 14.90
CA GLU A 327 -14.78 17.34 16.03
C GLU A 327 -14.18 16.74 17.33
N LEU A 328 -13.09 17.33 17.83
CA LEU A 328 -12.30 16.73 18.92
C LEU A 328 -13.10 16.50 20.20
N ALA A 329 -14.01 17.41 20.56
CA ALA A 329 -14.86 17.26 21.75
C ALA A 329 -15.81 16.05 21.63
N ALA A 330 -16.44 15.87 20.48
CA ALA A 330 -17.31 14.73 20.20
C ALA A 330 -16.51 13.41 20.19
N ALA A 331 -15.33 13.42 19.55
CA ALA A 331 -14.43 12.27 19.52
C ALA A 331 -14.02 11.83 20.93
N LYS A 332 -13.62 12.79 21.77
CA LYS A 332 -13.25 12.54 23.17
C LYS A 332 -14.40 11.97 23.98
N ALA A 333 -15.60 12.54 23.85
CA ALA A 333 -16.80 12.05 24.52
C ALA A 333 -17.13 10.61 24.09
N ALA A 334 -16.97 10.29 22.81
CA ALA A 334 -17.18 8.95 22.28
C ALA A 334 -16.19 7.94 22.86
N PHE A 335 -14.89 8.24 22.83
CA PHE A 335 -13.88 7.35 23.44
C PHE A 335 -14.08 7.15 24.94
N LEU A 336 -14.42 8.21 25.69
CA LEU A 336 -14.71 8.10 27.13
C LEU A 336 -15.93 7.22 27.41
N ALA A 337 -17.01 7.34 26.61
CA ALA A 337 -18.18 6.47 26.73
C ALA A 337 -17.87 5.00 26.38
N GLY A 338 -17.00 4.79 25.39
CA GLY A 338 -16.46 3.47 25.09
C GLY A 338 -15.69 2.88 26.27
N ILE A 339 -14.76 3.64 26.86
CA ILE A 339 -13.94 3.22 28.01
C ILE A 339 -14.83 2.92 29.22
N ALA A 340 -15.89 3.71 29.45
CA ALA A 340 -16.86 3.43 30.49
C ALA A 340 -17.63 2.11 30.27
N SER A 341 -17.75 1.65 29.02
CA SER A 341 -18.38 0.38 28.67
C SER A 341 -17.41 -0.80 28.69
N SER A 342 -16.15 -0.58 28.29
CA SER A 342 -15.06 -1.55 28.38
C SER A 342 -13.75 -0.86 28.76
N PRO A 343 -13.41 -0.82 30.07
CA PRO A 343 -12.21 -0.15 30.55
C PRO A 343 -10.91 -0.78 30.05
N THR A 344 -10.97 -2.05 29.63
CA THR A 344 -9.82 -2.86 29.22
C THR A 344 -9.57 -2.87 27.71
N ASP A 345 -10.34 -2.11 26.93
CA ASP A 345 -10.10 -2.04 25.48
C ASP A 345 -8.97 -1.05 25.12
N HIS A 346 -7.83 -1.59 24.73
CA HIS A 346 -6.63 -0.82 24.36
C HIS A 346 -6.86 0.18 23.22
N GLU A 347 -7.75 -0.10 22.27
CA GLU A 347 -7.97 0.75 21.09
C GLU A 347 -8.67 2.06 21.47
N LEU A 348 -9.55 2.01 22.47
CA LEU A 348 -10.22 3.19 22.98
C LEU A 348 -9.26 4.11 23.73
N HIS A 349 -8.33 3.54 24.51
CA HIS A 349 -7.27 4.30 25.16
C HIS A 349 -6.30 4.92 24.14
N HIS A 350 -5.96 4.19 23.08
CA HIS A 350 -5.15 4.72 21.97
C HIS A 350 -5.88 5.84 21.21
N GLY A 351 -7.16 5.65 20.88
CA GLY A 351 -7.99 6.66 20.23
C GLY A 351 -8.14 7.93 21.06
N LEU A 352 -8.41 7.79 22.36
CA LEU A 352 -8.43 8.90 23.30
C LEU A 352 -7.09 9.64 23.35
N ALA A 353 -5.98 8.91 23.35
CA ALA A 353 -4.65 9.53 23.34
C ALA A 353 -4.38 10.34 22.08
N SER A 354 -4.84 9.87 20.91
CA SER A 354 -4.73 10.62 19.67
C SER A 354 -5.47 11.95 19.75
N VAL A 355 -6.71 11.95 20.28
CA VAL A 355 -7.48 13.19 20.47
C VAL A 355 -6.79 14.12 21.47
N LEU A 356 -6.32 13.60 22.61
CA LEU A 356 -5.59 14.38 23.62
C LEU A 356 -4.30 14.98 23.06
N THR A 357 -3.63 14.29 22.13
CA THR A 357 -2.44 14.80 21.43
C THR A 357 -2.81 15.98 20.54
N MET A 358 -3.92 15.90 19.78
CA MET A 358 -4.42 17.00 18.95
C MET A 358 -4.86 18.21 19.79
N GLU A 359 -5.38 17.99 21.00
CA GLU A 359 -5.69 19.05 21.97
C GLU A 359 -4.44 19.63 22.67
N GLY A 360 -3.25 19.03 22.50
CA GLY A 360 -2.00 19.44 23.15
C GLY A 360 -1.83 18.96 24.60
N ASP A 361 -2.73 18.13 25.13
CA ASP A 361 -2.62 17.54 26.48
C ASP A 361 -1.72 16.29 26.47
N PHE A 362 -0.44 16.51 26.19
CA PHE A 362 0.57 15.44 26.08
C PHE A 362 0.71 14.57 27.35
N PRO A 363 0.63 15.11 28.59
CA PRO A 363 0.67 14.28 29.79
C PRO A 363 -0.45 13.24 29.85
N LYS A 364 -1.70 13.63 29.57
CA LYS A 364 -2.83 12.68 29.55
C LYS A 364 -2.74 11.73 28.36
N ALA A 365 -2.36 12.22 27.18
CA ALA A 365 -2.17 11.37 26.00
C ALA A 365 -1.16 10.25 26.28
N ARG A 366 -0.02 10.59 26.91
CA ARG A 366 1.01 9.62 27.30
C ARG A 366 0.49 8.62 28.34
N ALA A 367 -0.31 9.05 29.30
CA ALA A 367 -0.92 8.14 30.27
C ALA A 367 -1.84 7.13 29.57
N SER A 368 -2.73 7.60 28.68
CA SER A 368 -3.63 6.75 27.91
C SER A 368 -2.89 5.76 27.02
N LEU A 369 -1.82 6.17 26.33
CA LEU A 369 -1.01 5.24 25.53
C LEU A 369 -0.30 4.18 26.38
N ARG A 370 0.18 4.53 27.58
CA ARG A 370 0.77 3.55 28.51
C ARG A 370 -0.27 2.52 28.94
N THR A 371 -1.49 2.96 29.22
CA THR A 371 -2.61 2.07 29.51
C THR A 371 -2.88 1.14 28.34
N ALA A 372 -2.96 1.67 27.11
CA ALA A 372 -3.13 0.87 25.90
C ALA A 372 -2.02 -0.19 25.73
N CYS A 373 -0.74 0.17 25.90
CA CYS A 373 0.37 -0.78 25.88
C CYS A 373 0.27 -1.87 26.96
N SER A 374 -0.21 -1.54 28.16
CA SER A 374 -0.36 -2.52 29.24
C SER A 374 -1.53 -3.48 29.01
N LEU A 375 -2.62 -2.98 28.42
CA LEU A 375 -3.81 -3.78 28.13
C LEU A 375 -3.57 -4.74 26.96
N TYR A 376 -2.81 -4.30 25.96
CA TYR A 376 -2.50 -5.11 24.78
C TYR A 376 -1.04 -4.91 24.34
N PRO A 377 -0.11 -5.76 24.80
CA PRO A 377 1.33 -5.60 24.55
C PRO A 377 1.79 -5.91 23.13
N TYR A 378 0.91 -6.42 22.27
CA TYR A 378 1.24 -6.90 20.93
C TYR A 378 0.93 -5.89 19.82
N CYS A 379 0.29 -4.75 20.13
CA CYS A 379 -0.13 -3.76 19.14
C CYS A 379 0.97 -2.71 18.92
N PRO A 380 1.42 -2.46 17.68
CA PRO A 380 2.45 -1.46 17.39
C PRO A 380 1.95 -0.01 17.59
N LYS A 381 0.66 0.26 17.31
CA LYS A 381 0.05 1.61 17.34
C LYS A 381 0.34 2.43 18.62
N PRO A 382 0.13 1.91 19.85
CA PRO A 382 0.39 2.69 21.05
C PRO A 382 1.89 2.96 21.28
N HIS A 383 2.77 2.05 20.83
CA HIS A 383 4.21 2.25 20.91
C HIS A 383 4.69 3.37 19.97
N ASN A 384 4.12 3.45 18.76
CA ASN A 384 4.37 4.58 17.85
C ASN A 384 3.90 5.91 18.45
N GLY A 385 2.67 5.96 18.96
CA GLY A 385 2.15 7.16 19.61
C GLY A 385 3.02 7.60 20.81
N LEU A 386 3.54 6.66 21.60
CA LEU A 386 4.48 6.97 22.68
C LEU A 386 5.80 7.50 22.15
N GLY A 387 6.33 6.91 21.08
CA GLY A 387 7.54 7.36 20.41
C GLY A 387 7.42 8.82 19.97
N ALA A 388 6.32 9.18 19.33
CA ALA A 388 6.06 10.53 18.85
C ALA A 388 6.02 11.54 19.98
N LEU A 389 5.21 11.28 21.03
CA LEU A 389 5.13 12.17 22.19
C LEU A 389 6.46 12.32 22.95
N LEU A 390 7.25 11.25 23.01
CA LEU A 390 8.57 11.29 23.64
C LEU A 390 9.58 12.09 22.82
N LEU A 391 9.46 12.04 21.49
CA LEU A 391 10.30 12.83 20.59
C LEU A 391 9.99 14.32 20.71
N GLU A 392 8.70 14.69 20.69
CA GLU A 392 8.22 16.07 20.95
C GLU A 392 8.72 16.60 22.32
N SER A 393 8.74 15.74 23.33
CA SER A 393 9.27 16.08 24.65
C SER A 393 10.82 16.12 24.73
N SER A 394 11.53 16.08 23.59
CA SER A 394 13.00 16.04 23.51
C SER A 394 13.65 14.86 24.25
N ARG A 395 13.01 13.68 24.21
CA ARG A 395 13.51 12.42 24.83
C ARG A 395 13.81 11.33 23.79
N PRO A 396 14.74 11.56 22.85
CA PRO A 396 14.99 10.66 21.71
C PRO A 396 15.44 9.25 22.12
N ARG A 397 16.16 9.07 23.23
CA ARG A 397 16.53 7.71 23.73
C ARG A 397 15.31 6.88 24.11
N ALA A 398 14.29 7.50 24.68
CA ALA A 398 13.07 6.81 25.07
C ALA A 398 12.15 6.60 23.88
N ALA A 399 12.08 7.57 22.96
CA ALA A 399 11.36 7.46 21.71
C ALA A 399 11.90 6.32 20.84
N LEU A 400 13.23 6.22 20.68
CA LEU A 400 13.87 5.14 19.93
C LEU A 400 13.43 3.76 20.43
N ARG A 401 13.45 3.52 21.74
CA ARG A 401 13.00 2.24 22.31
C ARG A 401 11.52 1.95 22.06
N ALA A 402 10.68 2.99 22.02
CA ALA A 402 9.26 2.83 21.74
C ALA A 402 9.06 2.44 20.26
N TYR A 403 9.75 3.10 19.33
CA TYR A 403 9.71 2.75 17.91
C TYR A 403 10.32 1.38 17.63
N GLU A 404 11.45 1.01 18.24
CA GLU A 404 12.03 -0.34 18.14
C GLU A 404 11.03 -1.42 18.59
N ARG A 405 10.27 -1.13 19.65
CA ARG A 405 9.21 -2.04 20.10
C ARG A 405 8.06 -2.12 19.10
N ALA A 406 7.63 -1.00 18.51
CA ALA A 406 6.62 -1.00 17.46
C ALA A 406 7.06 -1.81 16.23
N ILE A 407 8.30 -1.61 15.76
CA ILE A 407 8.89 -2.38 14.65
C ILE A 407 8.88 -3.88 14.96
N ALA A 408 9.32 -4.28 16.16
CA ALA A 408 9.37 -5.68 16.57
C ALA A 408 7.98 -6.34 16.71
N LEU A 409 6.92 -5.54 16.87
CA LEU A 409 5.53 -6.00 16.95
C LEU A 409 4.79 -5.93 15.60
N SER A 410 5.40 -5.29 14.60
CA SER A 410 4.83 -5.23 13.27
C SER A 410 4.99 -6.58 12.58
N VAL A 411 3.90 -7.06 12.02
CA VAL A 411 3.83 -8.34 11.27
C VAL A 411 4.41 -8.16 9.87
N ASP A 412 4.27 -6.94 9.33
CA ASP A 412 4.83 -6.51 8.06
C ASP A 412 5.59 -5.19 8.29
N PRO A 413 6.88 -5.08 7.92
CA PRO A 413 7.64 -3.84 7.98
C PRO A 413 7.01 -2.67 7.20
N ASP A 414 6.12 -2.97 6.26
CA ASP A 414 5.40 -1.97 5.46
C ASP A 414 3.87 -1.99 5.72
N ASP A 415 3.46 -2.38 6.92
CA ASP A 415 2.25 -1.81 7.51
C ASP A 415 2.52 -0.33 7.85
N ASP A 416 1.53 0.56 7.74
CA ASP A 416 1.72 2.01 7.99
C ASP A 416 2.37 2.24 9.36
N ASP A 417 1.95 1.45 10.36
CA ASP A 417 2.50 1.48 11.70
C ASP A 417 3.97 1.02 11.75
N GLY A 418 4.35 -0.04 11.04
CA GLY A 418 5.72 -0.53 11.00
C GLY A 418 6.67 0.44 10.29
N TRP A 419 6.18 1.02 9.20
CA TRP A 419 6.91 1.96 8.37
C TRP A 419 7.17 3.29 9.09
N ASP A 420 6.12 3.88 9.68
CA ASP A 420 6.24 5.11 10.47
C ASP A 420 7.20 4.92 11.65
N ALA A 421 7.14 3.76 12.31
CA ALA A 421 8.07 3.41 13.38
C ALA A 421 9.52 3.37 12.88
N ALA A 422 9.75 2.75 11.72
CA ALA A 422 11.07 2.59 11.14
C ALA A 422 11.72 3.94 10.82
N VAL A 423 11.00 4.83 10.13
CA VAL A 423 11.48 6.18 9.78
C VAL A 423 11.76 7.01 11.02
N ASN A 424 10.82 7.03 11.98
CA ASN A 424 10.99 7.81 13.20
C ASN A 424 12.09 7.24 14.13
N SER A 425 12.34 5.92 14.10
CA SER A 425 13.48 5.32 14.79
C SER A 425 14.81 5.81 14.23
N ALA A 426 14.92 5.95 12.90
CA ALA A 426 16.12 6.44 12.24
C ALA A 426 16.40 7.90 12.61
N LEU A 427 15.36 8.75 12.64
CA LEU A 427 15.46 10.12 13.13
C LEU A 427 15.95 10.19 14.59
N CYS A 428 15.41 9.34 15.47
CA CYS A 428 15.85 9.29 16.86
C CYS A 428 17.33 8.89 16.99
N ALA A 429 17.77 7.89 16.24
CA ALA A 429 19.16 7.44 16.23
C ALA A 429 20.11 8.57 15.76
N LEU A 430 19.73 9.29 14.71
CA LEU A 430 20.49 10.44 14.22
C LEU A 430 20.65 11.53 15.28
N MET A 431 19.54 11.98 15.91
CA MET A 431 19.59 13.02 16.95
C MET A 431 20.50 12.64 18.12
N LEU A 432 20.54 11.35 18.48
CA LEU A 432 21.38 10.84 19.55
C LEU A 432 22.86 10.81 19.15
N ALA A 433 23.14 10.40 17.93
CA ALA A 433 24.49 10.40 17.39
C ALA A 433 25.05 11.82 17.22
N GLU A 434 24.27 12.78 16.71
CA GLU A 434 24.66 14.20 16.63
C GLU A 434 24.99 14.76 18.03
N ARG A 435 24.19 14.41 19.04
CA ARG A 435 24.43 14.78 20.43
C ARG A 435 25.70 14.14 21.00
N ASP A 436 25.97 12.88 20.71
CA ASP A 436 27.10 12.15 21.28
C ASP A 436 28.42 12.38 20.50
N ALA A 437 28.35 12.71 19.20
CA ALA A 437 29.49 13.16 18.39
C ALA A 437 30.14 14.42 18.97
N SER A 438 29.33 15.31 19.57
CA SER A 438 29.82 16.50 20.29
C SER A 438 30.56 16.18 21.61
N ARG A 439 30.55 14.93 22.09
CA ARG A 439 31.01 14.53 23.43
C ARG A 439 32.27 13.64 23.47
N ASN A 440 32.87 13.35 22.31
CA ASN A 440 34.18 12.70 22.15
C ASN A 440 34.36 11.38 22.93
N ALA A 441 33.56 10.34 22.64
CA ALA A 441 33.57 9.07 23.39
C ALA A 441 33.81 7.82 22.51
N GLY A 442 34.94 7.14 22.70
CA GLY A 442 35.40 5.98 21.92
C GLY A 442 34.43 4.79 21.84
N PRO A 443 34.09 4.09 22.95
CA PRO A 443 33.19 2.93 22.92
C PRO A 443 31.75 3.26 22.49
N ALA A 444 31.34 4.53 22.63
CA ALA A 444 30.05 5.00 22.14
C ALA A 444 30.03 5.11 20.61
N ARG A 445 31.18 5.35 19.97
CA ARG A 445 31.32 5.47 18.52
C ARG A 445 30.91 4.19 17.80
N THR A 446 31.41 3.03 18.21
CA THR A 446 31.07 1.73 17.60
C THR A 446 29.58 1.40 17.72
N ARG A 447 28.98 1.69 18.88
CA ARG A 447 27.55 1.47 19.13
C ARG A 447 26.67 2.36 18.26
N TRP A 448 27.00 3.66 18.15
CA TRP A 448 26.23 4.57 17.31
C TRP A 448 26.48 4.35 15.81
N GLN A 449 27.67 3.88 15.40
CA GLN A 449 27.93 3.43 14.03
C GLN A 449 26.99 2.30 13.61
N GLN A 450 26.85 1.25 14.45
CA GLN A 450 25.89 0.17 14.19
C GLN A 450 24.44 0.67 14.11
N GLN A 451 24.05 1.58 15.00
CA GLN A 451 22.70 2.15 14.96
C GLN A 451 22.49 3.05 13.73
N MET A 452 23.53 3.73 13.24
CA MET A 452 23.45 4.55 12.05
C MET A 452 23.36 3.70 10.78
N ALA A 453 24.07 2.56 10.72
CA ALA A 453 23.92 1.58 9.66
C ALA A 453 22.48 1.04 9.59
N GLN A 454 21.89 0.69 10.74
CA GLN A 454 20.49 0.27 10.82
C GLN A 454 19.52 1.41 10.44
N ALA A 455 19.80 2.65 10.86
CA ALA A 455 19.01 3.81 10.48
C ALA A 455 19.04 4.04 8.97
N ARG A 456 20.22 3.98 8.34
CA ARG A 456 20.37 4.04 6.88
C ARG A 456 19.57 2.96 6.17
N ALA A 457 19.68 1.70 6.61
CA ALA A 457 18.93 0.60 6.02
C ALA A 457 17.40 0.84 6.07
N ARG A 458 16.89 1.37 7.20
CA ARG A 458 15.47 1.74 7.35
C ARG A 458 15.05 2.91 6.46
N ILE A 459 15.90 3.92 6.31
CA ILE A 459 15.63 5.06 5.42
C ILE A 459 15.64 4.61 3.96
N TRP A 460 16.59 3.76 3.58
CA TRP A 460 16.65 3.16 2.25
C TRP A 460 15.40 2.33 1.93
N LEU A 461 14.96 1.49 2.88
CA LEU A 461 13.68 0.77 2.77
C LEU A 461 12.50 1.72 2.53
N ALA A 462 12.44 2.83 3.27
CA ALA A 462 11.40 3.84 3.10
C ALA A 462 11.48 4.57 1.76
N LEU A 463 12.69 4.87 1.28
CA LEU A 463 12.95 5.48 -0.02
C LEU A 463 12.59 4.56 -1.19
N VAL A 464 12.67 3.25 -1.04
CA VAL A 464 12.18 2.30 -2.06
C VAL A 464 10.66 2.49 -2.26
N SER A 465 9.91 2.61 -1.17
CA SER A 465 8.47 2.87 -1.22
C SER A 465 8.11 4.27 -1.70
N VAL A 466 8.87 5.31 -1.30
CA VAL A 466 8.62 6.72 -1.65
C VAL A 466 9.90 7.41 -2.12
N PRO A 467 10.39 7.13 -3.35
CA PRO A 467 11.70 7.61 -3.81
C PRO A 467 11.83 9.13 -3.91
N SER A 468 10.72 9.85 -4.00
CA SER A 468 10.68 11.30 -4.13
C SER A 468 10.60 12.05 -2.79
N ASP A 469 10.54 11.38 -1.65
CA ASP A 469 10.40 12.06 -0.36
C ASP A 469 11.69 12.79 0.03
N ARG A 470 11.69 14.11 -0.17
CA ARG A 470 12.81 15.00 0.17
C ARG A 470 13.22 14.93 1.64
N ARG A 471 12.30 14.61 2.55
CA ARG A 471 12.60 14.47 3.99
C ARG A 471 13.44 13.23 4.24
N LEU A 472 13.14 12.12 3.57
CA LEU A 472 13.90 10.88 3.66
C LEU A 472 15.31 11.04 3.07
N HIS A 473 15.43 11.71 1.92
CA HIS A 473 16.74 12.06 1.33
C HIS A 473 17.57 12.95 2.26
N ALA A 474 16.96 14.01 2.83
CA ALA A 474 17.63 14.87 3.79
C ALA A 474 18.05 14.10 5.05
N LEU A 475 17.23 13.17 5.52
CA LEU A 475 17.55 12.31 6.65
C LEU A 475 18.74 11.40 6.32
N LEU A 476 18.75 10.77 5.14
CA LEU A 476 19.85 9.93 4.67
C LEU A 476 21.17 10.71 4.57
N ALA A 477 21.16 11.88 3.95
CA ALA A 477 22.35 12.74 3.83
C ALA A 477 22.91 13.12 5.21
N ARG A 478 22.03 13.44 6.17
CA ARG A 478 22.46 13.73 7.55
C ARG A 478 23.07 12.51 8.24
N THR A 479 22.53 11.30 8.03
CA THR A 479 23.15 10.09 8.59
C THR A 479 24.55 9.85 8.04
N GLN A 480 24.79 10.13 6.76
CA GLN A 480 26.11 10.03 6.12
C GLN A 480 27.09 11.08 6.63
N ALA A 481 26.61 12.31 6.87
CA ALA A 481 27.44 13.38 7.44
C ALA A 481 27.92 13.05 8.87
N VAL A 482 27.07 12.38 9.67
CA VAL A 482 27.39 12.00 11.06
C VAL A 482 28.26 10.75 11.14
N SER A 483 28.00 9.77 10.27
CA SER A 483 28.81 8.57 10.13
C SER A 483 28.88 8.21 8.65
N PRO A 484 30.04 8.34 8.00
CA PRO A 484 30.22 7.92 6.61
C PRO A 484 29.75 6.48 6.39
N LEU A 485 29.29 6.21 5.17
CA LEU A 485 28.89 4.87 4.74
C LEU A 485 30.16 4.01 4.62
N GLU A 486 30.24 2.94 5.40
CA GLU A 486 31.35 2.00 5.34
C GLU A 486 31.03 0.86 4.36
N PRO A 487 32.01 0.32 3.61
CA PRO A 487 31.79 -0.80 2.68
C PRO A 487 31.16 -2.04 3.33
N THR A 488 31.41 -2.26 4.63
CA THR A 488 30.86 -3.36 5.42
C THR A 488 29.35 -3.25 5.66
N GLU A 489 28.76 -2.07 5.47
CA GLU A 489 27.31 -1.85 5.60
C GLU A 489 26.56 -2.15 4.31
N LEU A 490 27.25 -2.11 3.17
CA LEU A 490 26.66 -2.32 1.85
C LEU A 490 25.90 -3.65 1.75
N PRO A 491 26.42 -4.81 2.22
CA PRO A 491 25.68 -6.08 2.11
C PRO A 491 24.30 -6.05 2.77
N GLU A 492 24.17 -5.42 3.94
CA GLU A 492 22.90 -5.34 4.67
C GLU A 492 21.93 -4.35 4.01
N ILE A 493 22.43 -3.18 3.57
CA ILE A 493 21.63 -2.21 2.81
C ILE A 493 21.14 -2.85 1.51
N ARG A 494 22.02 -3.56 0.79
CA ARG A 494 21.70 -4.31 -0.43
C ARG A 494 20.62 -5.34 -0.18
N LYS A 495 20.75 -6.13 0.88
CA LYS A 495 19.76 -7.13 1.27
C LYS A 495 18.39 -6.50 1.53
N VAL A 496 18.35 -5.45 2.36
CA VAL A 496 17.10 -4.75 2.71
C VAL A 496 16.43 -4.15 1.48
N ILE A 497 17.21 -3.51 0.59
CA ILE A 497 16.69 -2.95 -0.66
C ILE A 497 16.21 -4.04 -1.61
N LYS A 498 16.96 -5.14 -1.76
CA LYS A 498 16.55 -6.29 -2.58
C LYS A 498 15.22 -6.86 -2.10
N GLU A 499 15.08 -7.10 -0.79
CA GLU A 499 13.84 -7.58 -0.18
C GLU A 499 12.68 -6.58 -0.36
N ALA A 500 12.95 -5.28 -0.18
CA ALA A 500 11.96 -4.22 -0.35
C ALA A 500 11.45 -4.11 -1.77
N VAL A 501 12.36 -4.13 -2.74
CA VAL A 501 12.06 -4.06 -4.17
C VAL A 501 11.26 -5.29 -4.59
N VAL A 502 11.63 -6.49 -4.12
CA VAL A 502 10.86 -7.71 -4.35
C VAL A 502 9.44 -7.58 -3.79
N ARG A 503 9.29 -7.09 -2.55
CA ARG A 503 7.96 -6.89 -1.93
C ARG A 503 7.13 -5.82 -2.62
N GLN A 504 7.75 -4.72 -3.05
CA GLN A 504 7.08 -3.67 -3.81
C GLN A 504 6.67 -4.16 -5.19
N ARG A 505 7.49 -4.98 -5.85
CA ARG A 505 7.14 -5.68 -7.10
C ARG A 505 5.96 -6.63 -6.91
N LEU A 506 5.94 -7.37 -5.81
CA LEU A 506 4.79 -8.21 -5.41
C LEU A 506 3.55 -7.34 -5.17
N ARG A 507 3.62 -6.26 -4.38
CA ARG A 507 2.48 -5.36 -4.09
C ARG A 507 1.94 -4.62 -5.31
N LEU A 508 2.84 -4.15 -6.16
CA LEU A 508 2.46 -3.42 -7.36
C LEU A 508 1.89 -4.34 -8.45
N GLY A 509 2.01 -5.66 -8.29
CA GLY A 509 1.46 -6.67 -9.17
C GLY A 509 1.98 -6.48 -10.58
N SER A 510 3.18 -6.97 -10.90
CA SER A 510 3.67 -7.08 -12.29
C SER A 510 3.29 -5.89 -13.18
N ALA A 511 3.55 -4.66 -12.70
CA ALA A 511 2.88 -3.43 -13.14
C ALA A 511 3.17 -3.00 -14.60
N MET A 512 3.71 -3.90 -15.43
CA MET A 512 3.76 -3.72 -16.87
C MET A 512 2.69 -4.48 -17.68
N VAL A 513 1.75 -5.20 -17.06
CA VAL A 513 0.74 -5.93 -17.84
C VAL A 513 -0.68 -5.45 -17.54
N ARG A 514 -1.05 -4.35 -18.22
CA ARG A 514 -2.30 -4.08 -18.97
C ARG A 514 -2.79 -2.64 -18.80
N SER A 515 -2.44 -1.79 -19.76
CA SER A 515 -3.24 -0.60 -20.08
C SER A 515 -3.92 -0.81 -21.45
N TRP A 516 -5.24 -0.90 -21.39
CA TRP A 516 -6.23 -0.92 -22.48
C TRP A 516 -6.37 -2.20 -23.34
N ASP A 517 -7.38 -3.00 -22.98
CA ASP A 517 -8.18 -3.81 -23.92
C ASP A 517 -9.48 -3.04 -24.20
N ALA A 518 -9.54 -2.35 -25.33
CA ALA A 518 -10.83 -2.14 -25.99
C ALA A 518 -10.67 -2.53 -27.45
N SER A 519 -10.84 -3.83 -27.70
CA SER A 519 -11.56 -4.36 -28.86
C SER A 519 -11.34 -5.87 -29.06
N ILE A 520 -11.13 -6.66 -27.99
CA ILE A 520 -11.56 -8.07 -28.07
C ILE A 520 -13.07 -8.10 -27.89
N ASP A 521 -13.75 -7.68 -28.96
CA ASP A 521 -15.08 -8.16 -29.24
C ASP A 521 -15.04 -9.69 -29.23
N ARG A 522 -15.99 -10.29 -28.50
CA ARG A 522 -16.11 -11.74 -28.37
C ARG A 522 -16.45 -12.30 -29.76
N GLY A 523 -15.45 -12.75 -30.51
CA GLY A 523 -15.66 -13.63 -31.66
C GLY A 523 -14.93 -13.29 -32.97
N SER A 524 -14.07 -12.27 -33.03
CA SER A 524 -13.27 -12.02 -34.25
C SER A 524 -11.77 -11.90 -33.95
N SER A 525 -10.94 -12.60 -34.74
CA SER A 525 -9.48 -12.52 -34.64
C SER A 525 -9.00 -11.07 -34.82
N PRO A 526 -7.94 -10.64 -34.11
CA PRO A 526 -7.39 -9.29 -34.28
C PRO A 526 -6.99 -9.06 -35.74
N LYS A 527 -7.53 -8.00 -36.36
CA LYS A 527 -7.15 -7.60 -37.72
C LYS A 527 -5.68 -7.19 -37.72
N ALA A 528 -4.79 -7.94 -38.36
CA ALA A 528 -3.39 -7.54 -38.53
C ALA A 528 -3.28 -6.23 -39.35
N GLY A 529 -2.21 -5.45 -39.13
CA GLY A 529 -1.95 -4.18 -39.82
C GLY A 529 -2.25 -2.92 -38.98
N GLY A 530 -2.08 -1.75 -39.59
CA GLY A 530 -2.29 -0.41 -39.02
C GLY A 530 -1.10 0.15 -38.24
N THR A 531 -1.26 1.36 -37.68
CA THR A 531 -0.28 2.04 -36.84
C THR A 531 -0.47 1.70 -35.37
N LEU A 532 0.64 1.37 -34.70
CA LEU A 532 0.74 1.25 -33.25
C LEU A 532 1.61 2.38 -32.69
N VAL A 533 1.07 3.18 -31.78
CA VAL A 533 1.81 4.20 -31.04
C VAL A 533 2.07 3.74 -29.61
N ILE A 534 3.31 3.80 -29.13
CA ILE A 534 3.69 3.52 -27.74
C ILE A 534 4.15 4.82 -27.08
N ALA A 535 3.35 5.33 -26.15
CA ALA A 535 3.68 6.51 -25.36
C ALA A 535 4.37 6.13 -24.04
N PHE A 536 5.44 6.84 -23.70
CA PHE A 536 6.16 6.71 -22.43
C PHE A 536 5.96 7.95 -21.57
N ALA A 537 5.33 7.78 -20.41
CA ALA A 537 5.04 8.83 -19.46
C ALA A 537 5.81 8.66 -18.14
N GLY A 538 6.09 9.77 -17.46
CA GLY A 538 6.71 9.76 -16.13
C GLY A 538 5.76 9.29 -15.02
N ALA A 539 6.18 9.43 -13.77
CA ALA A 539 5.42 8.98 -12.60
C ALA A 539 4.05 9.64 -12.43
N ASP A 540 3.84 10.81 -13.05
CA ASP A 540 2.61 11.59 -12.94
C ASP A 540 1.54 11.14 -13.97
N ALA A 541 1.73 9.99 -14.63
CA ALA A 541 0.78 9.38 -15.57
C ALA A 541 0.34 10.26 -16.77
N ALA A 542 1.10 11.31 -17.09
CA ALA A 542 0.88 12.23 -18.19
C ALA A 542 2.16 12.40 -19.04
N LEU A 543 1.99 12.74 -20.32
CA LEU A 543 3.08 13.21 -21.18
C LEU A 543 3.31 14.70 -20.92
N GLY A 544 4.53 15.09 -20.56
CA GLY A 544 4.88 16.47 -20.22
C GLY A 544 4.67 16.79 -18.73
N ALA A 545 4.45 18.08 -18.41
CA ALA A 545 4.30 18.66 -17.06
C ALA A 545 3.50 17.80 -16.04
N GLN A 546 3.60 18.16 -14.74
CA GLN A 546 2.86 17.50 -13.64
C GLN A 546 1.37 17.28 -13.95
N VAL A 547 0.75 16.27 -13.31
CA VAL A 547 -0.64 15.76 -13.53
C VAL A 547 -1.68 16.82 -13.91
N LYS A 548 -1.64 18.02 -13.30
CA LYS A 548 -2.61 19.09 -13.56
C LYS A 548 -2.50 19.74 -14.95
N ASN A 549 -1.33 19.68 -15.58
CA ASN A 549 -1.01 20.41 -16.81
C ASN A 549 -0.54 19.50 -17.95
N GLY A 550 -0.01 18.30 -17.68
CA GLY A 550 0.43 17.35 -18.71
C GLY A 550 -0.71 16.79 -19.57
N VAL A 551 -0.38 16.00 -20.59
CA VAL A 551 -1.36 15.28 -21.43
C VAL A 551 -1.66 13.92 -20.79
N PRO A 552 -2.81 13.74 -20.11
CA PRO A 552 -3.15 12.47 -19.49
C PRO A 552 -3.43 11.38 -20.52
N SER A 553 -3.25 10.12 -20.13
CA SER A 553 -3.40 8.96 -21.04
C SER A 553 -4.71 8.92 -21.85
N HIS A 554 -5.86 9.30 -21.26
CA HIS A 554 -7.14 9.30 -21.98
C HIS A 554 -7.21 10.36 -23.08
N GLU A 555 -6.64 11.54 -22.84
CA GLU A 555 -6.59 12.62 -23.81
C GLU A 555 -5.63 12.28 -24.96
N PHE A 556 -4.46 11.71 -24.61
CA PHE A 556 -3.51 11.23 -25.59
C PHE A 556 -4.11 10.15 -26.52
N VAL A 557 -4.80 9.16 -25.95
CA VAL A 557 -5.49 8.12 -26.73
C VAL A 557 -6.57 8.72 -27.63
N ARG A 558 -7.31 9.74 -27.15
CA ARG A 558 -8.28 10.47 -27.97
C ARG A 558 -7.61 11.18 -29.14
N ALA A 559 -6.46 11.81 -28.92
CA ALA A 559 -5.68 12.47 -29.96
C ALA A 559 -5.17 11.48 -31.01
N CYS A 560 -4.65 10.32 -30.58
CA CYS A 560 -4.24 9.22 -31.45
C CYS A 560 -5.40 8.75 -32.33
N ARG A 561 -6.58 8.49 -31.74
CA ARG A 561 -7.77 8.06 -32.49
C ARG A 561 -8.19 9.07 -33.54
N LYS A 562 -8.20 10.37 -33.18
CA LYS A 562 -8.49 11.44 -34.15
C LYS A 562 -7.47 11.48 -35.28
N ALA A 563 -6.21 11.13 -35.00
CA ALA A 563 -5.13 11.11 -35.96
C ALA A 563 -5.10 9.85 -36.84
N GLY A 564 -6.10 8.97 -36.74
CA GLY A 564 -6.17 7.73 -37.50
C GLY A 564 -5.30 6.59 -36.94
N VAL A 565 -4.74 6.74 -35.74
CA VAL A 565 -3.97 5.67 -35.07
C VAL A 565 -4.93 4.58 -34.59
N GLU A 566 -4.70 3.37 -35.06
CA GLU A 566 -5.55 2.21 -34.77
C GLU A 566 -5.32 1.65 -33.36
N ARG A 567 -4.07 1.72 -32.87
CA ARG A 567 -3.70 1.19 -31.55
C ARG A 567 -2.73 2.12 -30.84
N ALA A 568 -2.93 2.29 -29.53
CA ALA A 568 -2.02 3.02 -28.67
C ALA A 568 -1.74 2.24 -27.37
N ILE A 569 -0.48 2.15 -26.98
CA ILE A 569 -0.02 1.65 -25.67
C ILE A 569 0.49 2.86 -24.88
N PHE A 570 0.13 2.95 -23.61
CA PHE A 570 0.59 4.02 -22.72
C PHE A 570 1.33 3.42 -21.53
N VAL A 571 2.65 3.55 -21.54
CA VAL A 571 3.59 3.04 -20.52
C VAL A 571 3.82 4.11 -19.47
N ARG A 572 3.77 3.71 -18.19
CA ARG A 572 3.95 4.60 -17.03
C ARG A 572 5.12 4.10 -16.19
N ASP A 573 6.07 4.96 -15.84
CA ASP A 573 7.16 4.64 -14.91
C ASP A 573 6.84 5.14 -13.50
N VAL A 574 6.04 4.35 -12.78
CA VAL A 574 5.60 4.67 -11.41
C VAL A 574 6.78 4.74 -10.44
N MET A 575 7.86 4.00 -10.73
CA MET A 575 9.05 3.90 -9.90
C MET A 575 10.15 4.90 -10.27
N ARG A 576 9.95 5.74 -11.29
CA ARG A 576 10.91 6.74 -11.81
C ARG A 576 12.27 6.14 -12.18
N SER A 577 12.33 4.83 -12.41
CA SER A 577 13.58 4.10 -12.67
C SER A 577 13.41 2.98 -13.70
N TRP A 578 12.20 2.60 -14.11
CA TRP A 578 12.02 1.48 -15.04
C TRP A 578 12.68 1.73 -16.39
N TYR A 579 12.69 2.99 -16.86
CA TYR A 579 13.34 3.34 -18.12
C TYR A 579 14.86 3.21 -18.07
N LEU A 580 15.44 3.27 -16.87
CA LEU A 580 16.88 3.22 -16.63
C LEU A 580 17.32 1.80 -16.28
N ARG A 581 16.63 1.20 -15.31
CA ARG A 581 16.95 -0.07 -14.63
C ARG A 581 16.21 -1.28 -15.20
N GLY A 582 15.02 -1.10 -15.79
CA GLY A 582 14.17 -2.20 -16.26
C GLY A 582 13.12 -2.69 -15.26
N ILE A 583 12.47 -3.81 -15.59
CA ILE A 583 11.36 -4.41 -14.82
C ILE A 583 11.66 -5.88 -14.52
N GLY A 584 11.49 -6.29 -13.27
CA GLY A 584 11.76 -7.66 -12.81
C GLY A 584 10.75 -8.70 -13.29
N ARG A 585 11.23 -9.93 -13.51
CA ARG A 585 10.40 -11.11 -13.75
C ARG A 585 9.61 -11.52 -12.51
N PRO A 586 8.27 -11.59 -12.58
CA PRO A 586 7.43 -12.05 -11.46
C PRO A 586 7.50 -13.58 -11.26
N ASP A 587 8.01 -14.33 -12.23
CA ASP A 587 8.10 -15.79 -12.27
C ASP A 587 9.44 -16.36 -11.75
N VAL A 588 10.42 -15.49 -11.46
CA VAL A 588 11.73 -15.91 -10.93
C VAL A 588 11.78 -15.66 -9.42
N PRO A 589 12.02 -16.71 -8.60
CA PRO A 589 12.18 -16.57 -7.15
C PRO A 589 13.26 -15.55 -6.77
N ALA A 590 12.96 -14.75 -5.74
CA ALA A 590 13.77 -13.60 -5.29
C ALA A 590 15.19 -13.96 -4.80
N ASP A 591 15.45 -15.23 -4.54
CA ASP A 591 16.71 -15.79 -4.06
C ASP A 591 17.72 -16.07 -5.19
N VAL A 592 17.29 -16.10 -6.46
CA VAL A 592 18.19 -16.22 -7.61
C VAL A 592 18.93 -14.87 -7.81
N SER A 593 20.25 -14.93 -7.96
CA SER A 593 21.10 -13.75 -8.21
C SER A 593 20.75 -13.01 -9.51
N ASP A 594 20.10 -13.69 -10.45
CA ASP A 594 19.62 -13.17 -11.74
C ASP A 594 18.14 -12.70 -11.73
N ALA A 595 17.49 -12.56 -10.56
CA ALA A 595 16.13 -11.99 -10.48
C ALA A 595 16.08 -10.46 -10.73
N GLY A 596 17.19 -9.87 -11.16
CA GLY A 596 17.31 -8.47 -11.54
C GLY A 596 16.67 -8.23 -12.90
N GLY A 597 15.50 -7.59 -12.90
CA GLY A 597 14.89 -7.12 -14.13
C GLY A 597 15.81 -6.20 -14.90
N SER A 598 15.89 -6.37 -16.22
CA SER A 598 16.68 -5.51 -17.09
C SER A 598 15.81 -4.66 -18.01
N PHE A 599 16.40 -3.60 -18.58
CA PHE A 599 15.71 -2.78 -19.57
C PHE A 599 15.29 -3.62 -20.78
N GLU A 600 16.12 -4.58 -21.18
CA GLU A 600 15.89 -5.50 -22.28
C GLU A 600 14.65 -6.38 -22.03
N GLU A 601 14.36 -6.73 -20.78
CA GLU A 601 13.16 -7.49 -20.44
C GLU A 601 11.88 -6.66 -20.58
N MET A 602 11.93 -5.38 -20.20
CA MET A 602 10.84 -4.45 -20.49
C MET A 602 10.61 -4.31 -22.00
N VAL A 603 11.69 -4.21 -22.78
CA VAL A 603 11.61 -4.19 -24.25
C VAL A 603 11.02 -5.50 -24.79
N GLU A 604 11.37 -6.67 -24.26
CA GLU A 604 10.80 -7.95 -24.72
C GLU A 604 9.30 -8.08 -24.48
N LEU A 605 8.82 -7.59 -23.34
CA LEU A 605 7.38 -7.54 -23.04
C LEU A 605 6.65 -6.61 -24.02
N LEU A 606 7.20 -5.42 -24.31
CA LEU A 606 6.66 -4.54 -25.35
C LEU A 606 6.75 -5.19 -26.74
N ARG A 607 7.84 -5.90 -27.04
CA ARG A 607 8.05 -6.63 -28.30
C ARG A 607 7.03 -7.74 -28.47
N ALA A 608 6.63 -8.42 -27.38
CA ALA A 608 5.56 -9.41 -27.41
C ALA A 608 4.21 -8.77 -27.81
N GLU A 609 3.89 -7.58 -27.29
CA GLU A 609 2.70 -6.83 -27.67
C GLU A 609 2.76 -6.34 -29.12
N VAL A 610 3.91 -5.86 -29.60
CA VAL A 610 4.12 -5.50 -31.01
C VAL A 610 3.92 -6.73 -31.91
N ARG A 611 4.51 -7.88 -31.57
CA ARG A 611 4.33 -9.15 -32.30
C ARG A 611 2.87 -9.61 -32.32
N ARG A 612 2.12 -9.36 -31.25
CA ARG A 612 0.69 -9.68 -31.14
C ARG A 612 -0.16 -8.76 -32.00
N ALA A 613 0.12 -7.46 -31.98
CA ALA A 613 -0.60 -6.46 -32.76
C ALA A 613 -0.29 -6.55 -34.27
N ARG A 614 0.92 -6.96 -34.63
CA ARG A 614 1.42 -6.99 -36.03
C ARG A 614 1.12 -5.67 -36.77
N PRO A 615 1.62 -4.52 -36.26
CA PRO A 615 1.39 -3.25 -36.91
C PRO A 615 2.17 -3.16 -38.23
N ASP A 616 1.63 -2.43 -39.19
CA ASP A 616 2.35 -2.01 -40.40
C ASP A 616 3.34 -0.88 -40.08
N ARG A 617 3.08 -0.14 -38.99
CA ARG A 617 3.94 0.94 -38.52
C ARG A 617 3.98 1.03 -37.00
N LEU A 618 5.18 1.11 -36.43
CA LEU A 618 5.43 1.31 -35.01
C LEU A 618 6.01 2.71 -34.76
N VAL A 619 5.34 3.47 -33.89
CA VAL A 619 5.78 4.78 -33.44
C VAL A 619 5.98 4.77 -31.94
N THR A 620 7.08 5.33 -31.43
CA THR A 620 7.21 5.61 -29.99
C THR A 620 7.22 7.12 -29.73
N ILE A 621 6.66 7.53 -28.60
CA ILE A 621 6.56 8.95 -28.24
C ILE A 621 6.76 9.18 -26.74
N GLY A 622 7.40 10.28 -26.38
CA GLY A 622 7.63 10.61 -24.98
C GLY A 622 8.13 12.03 -24.76
N SER A 623 8.03 12.51 -23.53
CA SER A 623 8.55 13.82 -23.11
C SER A 623 9.47 13.68 -21.89
N SER A 624 10.54 14.48 -21.84
CA SER A 624 11.48 14.47 -20.71
C SER A 624 12.05 13.06 -20.52
N MET A 625 11.88 12.43 -19.35
CA MET A 625 12.39 11.08 -19.11
C MET A 625 11.62 10.02 -19.90
N GLY A 626 10.36 10.32 -20.23
CA GLY A 626 9.61 9.55 -21.22
C GLY A 626 10.17 9.70 -22.64
N GLY A 627 10.74 10.86 -22.98
CA GLY A 627 11.45 11.08 -24.24
C GLY A 627 12.72 10.25 -24.32
N TYR A 628 13.48 10.18 -23.23
CA TYR A 628 14.60 9.23 -23.09
C TYR A 628 14.14 7.79 -23.33
N ALA A 629 13.05 7.36 -22.69
CA ALA A 629 12.50 6.03 -22.85
C ALA A 629 12.02 5.75 -24.28
N ALA A 630 11.35 6.72 -24.92
CA ALA A 630 10.85 6.59 -26.28
C ALA A 630 11.97 6.36 -27.29
N VAL A 631 13.10 7.07 -27.17
CA VAL A 631 14.29 6.85 -28.00
C VAL A 631 14.90 5.49 -27.71
N ARG A 632 15.20 5.19 -26.45
CA ARG A 632 15.88 3.95 -26.07
C ARG A 632 15.07 2.71 -26.44
N ALA A 633 13.78 2.68 -26.09
CA ALA A 633 12.90 1.57 -26.41
C ALA A 633 12.51 1.54 -27.89
N GLY A 634 12.35 2.70 -28.54
CA GLY A 634 12.03 2.79 -29.96
C GLY A 634 13.11 2.15 -30.83
N ILE A 635 14.40 2.47 -30.57
CA ILE A 635 15.53 1.84 -31.24
C ILE A 635 15.56 0.33 -30.96
N ALA A 636 15.37 -0.07 -29.71
CA ALA A 636 15.42 -1.48 -29.32
C ALA A 636 14.24 -2.31 -29.89
N LEU A 637 13.07 -1.70 -30.12
CA LEU A 637 11.91 -2.33 -30.74
C LEU A 637 11.97 -2.31 -32.27
N GLY A 638 12.87 -1.53 -32.87
CA GLY A 638 12.89 -1.27 -34.30
C GLY A 638 11.70 -0.44 -34.76
N ALA A 639 11.31 0.57 -33.98
CA ALA A 639 10.25 1.50 -34.35
C ALA A 639 10.60 2.25 -35.65
N ASP A 640 9.59 2.48 -36.49
CA ASP A 640 9.76 3.24 -37.72
C ASP A 640 10.03 4.72 -37.42
N HIS A 641 9.35 5.26 -36.40
CA HIS A 641 9.46 6.66 -36.00
C HIS A 641 9.47 6.80 -34.47
N VAL A 642 10.32 7.68 -33.96
CA VAL A 642 10.39 8.08 -32.56
C VAL A 642 10.16 9.58 -32.48
N VAL A 643 9.24 10.01 -31.63
CA VAL A 643 8.98 11.43 -31.33
C VAL A 643 9.38 11.72 -29.88
N ALA A 644 10.41 12.53 -29.67
CA ALA A 644 10.92 12.83 -28.34
C ALA A 644 10.87 14.34 -28.05
N PHE A 645 10.08 14.75 -27.05
CA PHE A 645 10.03 16.13 -26.59
C PHE A 645 11.02 16.34 -25.45
N ALA A 646 12.00 17.24 -25.64
CA ALA A 646 13.02 17.58 -24.65
C ALA A 646 13.56 16.35 -23.88
N PRO A 647 14.07 15.30 -24.57
CA PRO A 647 14.56 14.11 -23.91
C PRO A 647 15.80 14.42 -23.07
N GLN A 648 15.97 13.75 -21.92
CA GLN A 648 17.27 13.76 -21.26
C GLN A 648 18.25 12.89 -22.03
N VAL A 649 19.26 13.53 -22.61
CA VAL A 649 20.24 12.84 -23.46
C VAL A 649 21.40 12.36 -22.62
N VAL A 650 21.90 13.22 -21.73
CA VAL A 650 23.03 12.94 -20.84
C VAL A 650 22.54 12.79 -19.41
N ILE A 651 22.50 11.55 -18.92
CA ILE A 651 21.98 11.23 -17.58
C ILE A 651 23.07 10.99 -16.53
N ASP A 652 24.32 10.78 -16.94
CA ASP A 652 25.45 10.63 -16.02
C ASP A 652 25.90 12.02 -15.51
N PRO A 653 25.91 12.27 -14.18
CA PRO A 653 26.27 13.57 -13.61
C PRO A 653 27.68 14.05 -13.99
N ARG A 654 28.66 13.13 -14.06
CA ARG A 654 30.05 13.47 -14.43
C ARG A 654 30.16 13.83 -15.90
N ALA A 655 29.43 13.12 -16.77
CA ALA A 655 29.37 13.43 -18.19
C ALA A 655 28.71 14.79 -18.44
N ARG A 656 27.67 15.15 -17.66
CA ARG A 656 27.06 16.48 -17.73
C ARG A 656 28.03 17.58 -17.33
N GLU A 657 28.77 17.40 -16.24
CA GLU A 657 29.80 18.34 -15.80
C GLU A 657 30.88 18.53 -16.88
N ALA A 658 31.38 17.43 -17.45
CA ALA A 658 32.37 17.46 -18.53
C ALA A 658 31.88 18.20 -19.79
N LEU A 659 30.58 18.11 -20.09
CA LEU A 659 29.93 18.78 -21.22
C LEU A 659 29.40 20.18 -20.87
N GLN A 660 29.64 20.68 -19.64
CA GLN A 660 29.18 21.98 -19.14
C GLN A 660 27.64 22.13 -19.20
N LEU A 661 26.91 21.02 -19.01
CA LEU A 661 25.46 21.01 -18.91
C LEU A 661 25.04 21.30 -17.46
N PRO A 662 23.91 22.00 -17.23
CA PRO A 662 23.40 22.23 -15.88
C PRO A 662 22.98 20.93 -15.20
N GLU A 663 23.06 20.92 -13.86
CA GLU A 663 22.51 19.82 -13.06
C GLU A 663 21.00 19.66 -13.28
N MET A 664 20.55 18.41 -13.29
CA MET A 664 19.13 18.10 -13.36
C MET A 664 18.48 18.19 -11.98
N PRO A 665 17.19 18.52 -11.88
CA PRO A 665 16.47 18.54 -10.59
C PRO A 665 16.48 17.21 -9.82
N PHE A 666 16.83 16.10 -10.48
CA PHE A 666 16.89 14.75 -9.93
C PHE A 666 18.30 14.12 -10.00
N THR A 667 19.36 14.94 -10.13
CA THR A 667 20.76 14.47 -10.03
C THR A 667 21.01 13.58 -8.80
N PRO A 668 20.57 13.92 -7.57
CA PRO A 668 20.82 13.07 -6.40
C PRO A 668 20.20 11.67 -6.51
N PHE A 669 19.08 11.55 -7.23
CA PHE A 669 18.44 10.27 -7.50
C PHE A 669 19.26 9.44 -8.49
N LEU A 670 19.82 10.06 -9.54
CA LEU A 670 20.67 9.40 -10.53
C LEU A 670 22.00 8.95 -9.94
N GLU A 671 22.62 9.77 -9.08
CA GLU A 671 23.83 9.38 -8.34
C GLU A 671 23.56 8.16 -7.46
N GLY A 672 22.41 8.16 -6.76
CA GLY A 672 21.95 6.99 -6.01
C GLY A 672 21.78 5.77 -6.91
N LEU A 673 21.11 5.93 -8.04
CA LEU A 673 20.84 4.85 -9.00
C LEU A 673 22.12 4.30 -9.63
N GLN A 674 23.11 5.15 -9.93
CA GLN A 674 24.43 4.75 -10.41
C GLN A 674 25.18 3.94 -9.36
N ALA A 675 25.13 4.34 -8.09
CA ALA A 675 25.66 3.55 -6.99
C ALA A 675 24.93 2.19 -6.83
N PHE A 676 23.66 2.09 -7.24
CA PHE A 676 22.92 0.82 -7.31
C PHE A 676 23.27 -0.02 -8.55
N GLY A 677 23.71 0.58 -9.64
CA GLY A 677 24.09 -0.13 -10.87
C GLY A 677 25.17 -1.18 -10.63
N GLU A 678 26.19 -0.85 -9.82
CA GLU A 678 27.26 -1.79 -9.43
C GLU A 678 26.75 -2.94 -8.54
N ILE A 679 25.66 -2.70 -7.81
CA ILE A 679 25.07 -3.63 -6.86
C ILE A 679 24.21 -4.65 -7.58
N GLU A 680 23.44 -4.17 -8.55
CA GLU A 680 22.40 -4.92 -9.25
C GLU A 680 22.78 -5.28 -10.67
N GLN A 681 24.02 -4.99 -11.05
CA GLN A 681 24.60 -5.33 -12.35
C GLN A 681 23.84 -4.74 -13.54
N PHE A 682 23.37 -3.49 -13.40
CA PHE A 682 22.84 -2.73 -14.53
C PHE A 682 23.66 -1.46 -14.77
N GLU A 683 23.75 -1.06 -16.03
CA GLU A 683 24.47 0.14 -16.44
C GLU A 683 23.51 1.30 -16.68
N LEU A 684 23.84 2.47 -16.13
CA LEU A 684 23.10 3.71 -16.38
C LEU A 684 23.50 4.27 -17.75
N LEU A 685 22.79 3.86 -18.79
CA LEU A 685 23.15 4.15 -20.18
C LEU A 685 22.54 5.48 -20.69
N GLY A 686 23.37 6.41 -21.15
CA GLY A 686 22.90 7.65 -21.79
C GLY A 686 22.43 7.44 -23.23
N LEU A 687 21.65 8.38 -23.79
CA LEU A 687 21.19 8.24 -25.17
C LEU A 687 22.31 8.29 -26.20
N LEU A 688 23.41 9.00 -25.89
CA LEU A 688 24.60 9.03 -26.75
C LEU A 688 25.17 7.62 -26.95
N ASP A 689 25.21 6.81 -25.89
CA ASP A 689 25.71 5.43 -25.95
C ASP A 689 24.69 4.50 -26.64
N VAL A 690 23.40 4.72 -26.38
CA VAL A 690 22.30 3.98 -27.04
C VAL A 690 22.38 4.14 -28.56
N VAL A 691 22.52 5.37 -29.08
CA VAL A 691 22.57 5.58 -30.53
C VAL A 691 23.87 5.03 -31.11
N ARG A 692 25.01 5.20 -30.43
CA ARG A 692 26.33 4.71 -30.87
C ARG A 692 26.41 3.19 -31.03
N THR A 693 25.62 2.46 -30.25
CA THR A 693 25.56 1.00 -30.29
C THR A 693 24.38 0.47 -31.12
N ALA A 694 23.53 1.34 -31.67
CA ALA A 694 22.35 0.95 -32.43
C ALA A 694 22.72 0.27 -33.76
N SER A 695 22.21 -0.95 -33.97
CA SER A 695 22.38 -1.71 -35.21
C SER A 695 21.14 -2.52 -35.55
N GLY A 696 20.96 -2.86 -36.83
CA GLY A 696 19.94 -3.82 -37.27
C GLY A 696 18.54 -3.27 -37.60
N TYR A 697 18.23 -2.00 -37.30
CA TYR A 697 16.92 -1.38 -37.59
C TYR A 697 17.06 0.00 -38.25
N ASN A 698 16.02 0.39 -39.00
CA ASN A 698 15.86 1.73 -39.55
C ASN A 698 14.89 2.52 -38.67
N THR A 699 15.39 3.46 -37.89
CA THR A 699 14.57 4.24 -36.95
C THR A 699 14.80 5.72 -37.16
N VAL A 700 13.73 6.46 -37.42
CA VAL A 700 13.76 7.92 -37.54
C VAL A 700 13.47 8.54 -36.18
N VAL A 701 14.42 9.28 -35.61
CA VAL A 701 14.28 9.99 -34.34
C VAL A 701 14.04 11.48 -34.62
N GLU A 702 12.85 11.97 -34.28
CA GLU A 702 12.47 13.38 -34.35
C GLU A 702 12.43 13.95 -32.93
N VAL A 703 13.36 14.87 -32.64
CA VAL A 703 13.49 15.53 -31.33
C VAL A 703 12.90 16.93 -31.42
N HIS A 704 12.02 17.27 -30.49
CA HIS A 704 11.40 18.60 -30.40
C HIS A 704 11.82 19.30 -29.10
N VAL A 705 12.31 20.53 -29.20
CA VAL A 705 12.78 21.34 -28.06
C VAL A 705 12.31 22.79 -28.18
N GLY A 706 12.09 23.47 -27.05
CA GLY A 706 11.76 24.89 -27.00
C GLY A 706 13.01 25.78 -26.98
N SER A 707 12.99 26.93 -27.68
CA SER A 707 14.16 27.81 -27.77
C SER A 707 14.52 28.51 -26.46
N LYS A 708 13.62 28.58 -25.47
CA LYS A 708 13.87 29.20 -24.16
C LYS A 708 14.76 28.36 -23.25
N ASP A 709 14.80 27.04 -23.46
CA ASP A 709 15.59 26.12 -22.66
C ASP A 709 16.88 25.72 -23.38
N VAL A 710 17.91 26.56 -23.20
CA VAL A 710 19.22 26.41 -23.86
C VAL A 710 19.86 25.04 -23.58
N SER A 711 19.61 24.46 -22.39
CA SER A 711 20.10 23.11 -22.05
C SER A 711 19.46 22.02 -22.91
N ASP A 712 18.15 22.07 -23.12
CA ASP A 712 17.43 21.06 -23.91
C ASP A 712 17.87 21.12 -25.38
N VAL A 713 18.03 22.35 -25.90
CA VAL A 713 18.57 22.55 -27.26
C VAL A 713 19.97 21.96 -27.36
N ARG A 714 20.85 22.24 -26.39
CA ARG A 714 22.21 21.70 -26.39
C ARG A 714 22.23 20.18 -26.35
N GLU A 715 21.41 19.56 -25.49
CA GLU A 715 21.30 18.11 -25.38
C GLU A 715 20.77 17.48 -26.67
N ALA A 716 19.73 18.05 -27.29
CA ALA A 716 19.19 17.57 -28.56
C ALA A 716 20.22 17.63 -29.69
N MET A 717 21.04 18.68 -29.75
CA MET A 717 22.13 18.79 -30.74
C MET A 717 23.21 17.74 -30.51
N LEU A 718 23.59 17.46 -29.26
CA LEU A 718 24.55 16.39 -28.94
C LEU A 718 24.05 15.01 -29.42
N LEU A 719 22.76 14.73 -29.28
CA LEU A 719 22.17 13.49 -29.79
C LEU A 719 22.23 13.43 -31.33
N GLN A 720 21.94 14.54 -32.00
CA GLN A 720 22.04 14.64 -33.46
C GLN A 720 23.47 14.46 -33.97
N GLU A 721 24.45 15.12 -33.33
CA GLU A 721 25.87 14.98 -33.63
C GLU A 721 26.33 13.52 -33.48
N ALA A 722 25.96 12.86 -32.37
CA ALA A 722 26.31 11.45 -32.15
C ALA A 722 25.73 10.51 -33.21
N VAL A 723 24.55 10.80 -33.75
CA VAL A 723 23.97 10.03 -34.86
C VAL A 723 24.69 10.32 -36.19
N GLN A 724 25.10 11.57 -36.45
CA GLN A 724 25.87 11.93 -37.64
C GLN A 724 27.26 11.29 -37.66
N GLU A 725 27.95 11.26 -36.52
CA GLU A 725 29.26 10.59 -36.37
C GLU A 725 29.20 9.10 -36.80
N LEU A 726 28.10 8.41 -36.49
CA LEU A 726 27.90 7.01 -36.86
C LEU A 726 27.67 6.82 -38.36
N VAL A 727 26.95 7.75 -39.00
CA VAL A 727 26.71 7.70 -40.44
C VAL A 727 28.05 7.85 -41.19
N VAL A 728 28.87 8.83 -40.80
CA VAL A 728 30.20 9.06 -41.38
C VAL A 728 31.11 7.86 -41.17
N ALA A 729 31.17 7.32 -39.94
CA ALA A 729 32.01 6.15 -39.64
C ALA A 729 31.63 4.90 -40.47
N ARG A 730 30.36 4.73 -40.83
CA ARG A 730 29.91 3.64 -41.71
C ARG A 730 30.26 3.88 -43.18
N GLU A 731 30.12 5.10 -43.67
CA GLU A 731 30.52 5.48 -45.04
C GLU A 731 32.04 5.31 -45.24
N ASP A 732 32.85 5.65 -44.22
CA ASP A 732 34.30 5.44 -44.23
C ASP A 732 34.68 3.94 -44.24
N GLN A 733 33.97 3.09 -43.49
CA GLN A 733 34.19 1.64 -43.51
C GLN A 733 33.80 1.00 -44.85
N GLU A 734 32.69 1.43 -45.46
CA GLU A 734 32.27 0.95 -46.79
C GLU A 734 33.25 1.41 -47.88
N SER A 735 33.74 2.65 -47.84
CA SER A 735 34.72 3.16 -48.80
C SER A 735 36.10 2.48 -48.67
N LEU A 736 36.53 2.15 -47.44
CA LEU A 736 37.74 1.35 -47.17
C LEU A 736 37.61 -0.11 -47.66
N ALA A 737 36.43 -0.72 -47.49
CA ALA A 737 36.13 -2.07 -48.00
C ALA A 737 36.15 -2.11 -49.54
N VAL A 738 35.68 -1.05 -50.21
CA VAL A 738 35.75 -0.90 -51.67
C VAL A 738 37.18 -0.69 -52.16
N HIS A 739 38.05 -0.01 -51.39
CA HIS A 739 39.44 0.24 -51.75
C HIS A 739 40.38 -0.98 -51.57
N CYS A 740 40.07 -1.91 -50.67
CA CYS A 740 40.95 -3.07 -50.38
C CYS A 740 40.82 -4.26 -51.36
N GLY A 741 40.11 -4.12 -52.48
CA GLY A 741 40.22 -5.04 -53.62
C GLY A 741 39.78 -6.50 -53.37
N GLN A 742 39.10 -6.82 -52.26
CA GLN A 742 38.54 -8.15 -52.04
C GLN A 742 37.19 -8.28 -52.75
N ARG A 743 37.23 -8.58 -54.05
CA ARG A 743 36.08 -9.12 -54.79
C ARG A 743 36.19 -10.65 -54.84
N SER A 744 35.41 -11.33 -54.02
CA SER A 744 34.92 -12.68 -54.33
C SER A 744 33.57 -12.92 -53.66
N ASP A 745 32.54 -13.03 -54.50
CA ASP A 745 31.25 -13.69 -54.28
C ASP A 745 30.49 -13.42 -52.97
N VAL A 746 29.77 -12.29 -52.93
CA VAL A 746 28.57 -12.14 -52.10
C VAL A 746 27.45 -11.52 -52.94
N GLN A 747 26.61 -12.38 -53.51
CA GLN A 747 25.22 -12.00 -53.77
C GLN A 747 24.55 -11.79 -52.40
N THR A 748 23.79 -10.70 -52.27
CA THR A 748 22.95 -10.29 -51.11
C THR A 748 23.69 -9.67 -49.90
N VAL A 749 24.06 -8.39 -50.00
CA VAL A 749 24.09 -7.47 -48.84
C VAL A 749 23.16 -6.30 -49.15
N THR A 750 21.85 -6.54 -49.11
CA THR A 750 20.83 -5.49 -49.12
C THR A 750 20.12 -5.48 -47.77
N ARG A 751 20.61 -4.63 -46.87
CA ARG A 751 19.93 -3.90 -45.77
C ARG A 751 20.94 -3.59 -44.66
N GLN A 752 21.68 -2.49 -44.78
CA GLN A 752 22.24 -1.86 -43.59
C GLN A 752 21.17 -0.92 -43.02
N GLY A 753 20.58 -1.29 -41.88
CA GLY A 753 19.68 -0.42 -41.14
C GLY A 753 20.44 0.66 -40.37
N GLY A 754 19.92 1.88 -40.25
CA GLY A 754 20.52 3.00 -39.52
C GLY A 754 19.52 3.87 -38.76
N VAL A 755 20.00 4.54 -37.71
CA VAL A 755 19.24 5.56 -36.97
C VAL A 755 19.50 6.92 -37.61
N THR A 756 18.46 7.71 -37.85
CA THR A 756 18.60 9.13 -38.25
C THR A 756 18.01 10.02 -37.19
N CYS A 757 18.61 11.19 -36.93
CA CYS A 757 18.11 12.13 -35.93
C CYS A 757 17.93 13.54 -36.51
N SER A 758 16.73 14.10 -36.34
CA SER A 758 16.40 15.49 -36.69
C SER A 758 15.95 16.25 -35.45
N VAL A 759 16.44 17.48 -35.28
CA VAL A 759 16.05 18.36 -34.18
C VAL A 759 15.18 19.49 -34.72
N VAL A 760 14.02 19.68 -34.11
CA VAL A 760 13.09 20.78 -34.38
C VAL A 760 13.06 21.71 -33.17
N VAL A 761 13.57 22.92 -33.35
CA VAL A 761 13.57 23.98 -32.32
C VAL A 761 12.32 24.84 -32.51
N HIS A 762 11.51 24.96 -31.47
CA HIS A 762 10.30 25.78 -31.46
C HIS A 762 10.57 27.11 -30.80
N ASP A 763 10.46 28.20 -31.57
CA ASP A 763 10.72 29.55 -31.10
C ASP A 763 9.74 29.98 -29.99
N GLU A 764 10.26 30.66 -28.97
CA GLU A 764 9.53 31.24 -27.85
C GLU A 764 8.81 30.23 -26.93
N ARG A 765 9.15 28.94 -27.01
CA ARG A 765 8.61 27.88 -26.15
C ARG A 765 9.61 27.37 -25.12
N ASP A 766 9.09 26.83 -24.03
CA ASP A 766 9.86 26.24 -22.92
C ASP A 766 9.86 24.70 -22.95
N HIS A 767 10.39 24.07 -21.90
CA HIS A 767 10.52 22.62 -21.70
C HIS A 767 9.19 21.86 -21.80
N ASN A 768 8.04 22.48 -21.50
CA ASN A 768 6.72 21.82 -21.49
C ASN A 768 6.06 21.78 -22.87
N LEU A 769 6.87 21.70 -23.93
CA LEU A 769 6.47 21.81 -25.32
C LEU A 769 5.29 20.92 -25.74
N VAL A 770 5.20 19.69 -25.23
CA VAL A 770 4.09 18.76 -25.57
C VAL A 770 2.73 19.28 -25.10
N VAL A 771 2.69 20.04 -24.00
CA VAL A 771 1.48 20.67 -23.47
C VAL A 771 1.08 21.85 -24.34
N ASP A 772 2.03 22.70 -24.69
CA ASP A 772 1.81 23.84 -25.59
C ASP A 772 1.29 23.37 -26.96
N MET A 773 1.90 22.32 -27.52
CA MET A 773 1.49 21.72 -28.78
C MET A 773 0.14 21.02 -28.71
N ARG A 774 -0.26 20.48 -27.54
CA ARG A 774 -1.63 20.01 -27.33
C ARG A 774 -2.59 21.18 -27.44
N ASP A 775 -2.32 22.27 -26.72
CA ASP A 775 -3.22 23.42 -26.62
C ASP A 775 -3.35 24.19 -27.95
N SER A 776 -2.28 24.20 -28.76
CA SER A 776 -2.31 24.79 -30.11
C SER A 776 -2.86 23.86 -31.20
N GLY A 777 -3.02 22.56 -30.91
CA GLY A 777 -3.45 21.53 -31.86
C GLY A 777 -2.31 20.90 -32.68
N GLU A 778 -1.09 21.44 -32.62
CA GLU A 778 0.07 20.92 -33.35
C GLU A 778 0.44 19.48 -32.99
N LEU A 779 0.13 19.04 -31.77
CA LEU A 779 0.34 17.65 -31.34
C LEU A 779 -0.52 16.69 -32.18
N HIS A 780 -1.74 17.09 -32.53
CA HIS A 780 -2.61 16.29 -33.38
C HIS A 780 -2.05 16.20 -34.81
N ASP A 781 -1.59 17.32 -35.37
CA ASP A 781 -0.99 17.36 -36.71
C ASP A 781 0.29 16.53 -36.79
N LEU A 782 1.10 16.56 -35.73
CA LEU A 782 2.27 15.71 -35.60
C LEU A 782 1.88 14.23 -35.59
N LEU A 783 0.89 13.84 -34.78
CA LEU A 783 0.37 12.47 -34.74
C LEU A 783 -0.15 12.01 -36.09
N CYS A 784 -0.92 12.83 -36.80
CA CYS A 784 -1.40 12.54 -38.16
C CYS A 784 -0.21 12.28 -39.11
N ARG A 785 0.83 13.12 -39.04
CA ARG A 785 2.02 13.01 -39.90
C ARG A 785 2.79 11.73 -39.67
N VAL A 786 3.05 11.38 -38.40
CA VAL A 786 3.82 10.17 -38.06
C VAL A 786 3.00 8.88 -38.23
N ALA A 787 1.67 8.95 -38.10
CA ALA A 787 0.77 7.82 -38.30
C ALA A 787 0.48 7.53 -39.79
N SER A 788 0.49 8.54 -40.66
CA SER A 788 0.16 8.37 -42.08
C SER A 788 1.16 7.45 -42.79
N SER A 789 0.76 6.23 -43.13
CA SER A 789 1.51 5.37 -44.04
C SER A 789 1.62 6.07 -45.40
N ARG A 790 2.74 5.96 -46.11
CA ARG A 790 2.73 6.23 -47.55
C ARG A 790 1.84 5.15 -48.16
N HIS A 791 0.53 5.37 -48.27
CA HIS A 791 -0.42 4.85 -49.28
C HIS A 791 -1.85 5.32 -48.96
N GLY A 792 -2.44 6.11 -49.87
CA GLY A 792 -3.88 6.15 -50.10
C GLY A 792 -4.71 7.12 -49.26
N THR A 793 -5.06 8.25 -49.86
CA THR A 793 -6.21 9.07 -49.49
C THR A 793 -7.50 8.22 -49.48
N SER A 794 -8.19 8.13 -48.35
CA SER A 794 -9.64 7.87 -48.34
C SER A 794 -10.32 8.68 -47.24
N ASP A 795 -11.17 9.60 -47.70
CA ASP A 795 -12.16 10.43 -47.03
C ASP A 795 -12.41 10.21 -45.53
N ALA A 796 -11.95 11.19 -44.74
CA ALA A 796 -12.43 11.47 -43.40
C ALA A 796 -13.85 12.08 -43.46
N LYS A 797 -14.87 11.23 -43.63
CA LYS A 797 -16.27 11.58 -43.41
C LYS A 797 -16.97 10.42 -42.73
N ASP A 798 -16.90 10.41 -41.40
CA ASP A 798 -17.95 9.96 -40.46
C ASP A 798 -17.33 9.85 -39.06
N ALA A 799 -17.08 11.00 -38.43
CA ALA A 799 -16.58 11.07 -37.05
C ALA A 799 -17.71 11.23 -35.99
N ASP A 800 -18.97 11.40 -36.41
CA ASP A 800 -20.08 11.81 -35.54
C ASP A 800 -21.05 10.68 -35.15
N SER A 801 -20.74 9.41 -35.38
CA SER A 801 -21.62 8.30 -34.96
C SER A 801 -20.85 7.11 -34.37
N LEU A 802 -20.30 7.27 -33.16
CA LEU A 802 -19.81 6.14 -32.36
C LEU A 802 -20.26 6.28 -30.90
N PRO A 803 -20.65 5.19 -30.23
CA PRO A 803 -21.53 5.19 -29.06
C PRO A 803 -20.98 5.90 -27.82
N ASP A 804 -21.86 6.65 -27.15
CA ASP A 804 -21.65 7.53 -25.97
C ASP A 804 -21.13 6.86 -24.68
N LYS A 805 -20.71 5.59 -24.69
CA LYS A 805 -20.25 4.90 -23.48
C LYS A 805 -18.76 4.60 -23.53
N PHE A 806 -18.01 5.65 -23.24
CA PHE A 806 -16.64 5.57 -22.75
C PHE A 806 -16.68 5.45 -21.21
N LEU A 807 -16.19 4.34 -20.65
CA LEU A 807 -15.84 4.28 -19.22
C LEU A 807 -14.51 5.02 -19.05
N GLY A 808 -14.60 6.30 -18.72
CA GLY A 808 -13.43 7.13 -18.42
C GLY A 808 -12.80 6.77 -17.07
N PHE A 809 -11.58 7.28 -16.86
CA PHE A 809 -10.74 7.18 -15.66
C PHE A 809 -11.37 7.73 -14.36
N HIS A 810 -12.67 7.98 -14.31
CA HIS A 810 -13.36 8.47 -13.13
C HIS A 810 -13.57 7.38 -12.05
N ASP A 811 -13.35 6.11 -12.38
CA ASP A 811 -13.61 4.96 -11.49
C ASP A 811 -12.34 4.26 -10.95
N CYS A 812 -11.17 4.90 -11.01
CA CYS A 812 -9.92 4.35 -10.45
C CYS A 812 -9.23 5.37 -9.53
N PRO A 813 -9.47 5.33 -8.20
CA PRO A 813 -8.93 6.33 -7.27
C PRO A 813 -7.42 6.19 -6.97
N ASP A 814 -6.79 5.06 -7.34
CA ASP A 814 -5.39 4.74 -6.99
C ASP A 814 -4.48 4.64 -8.22
N PHE A 815 -4.39 5.72 -9.00
CA PHE A 815 -3.30 5.94 -9.96
C PHE A 815 -2.86 7.39 -10.00
#